data_AF-A0A976H368-F1
#
_entry.id   AF-A0A976H368-F1
#
_cell.length_a   1.000
_cell.length_b   1.000
_cell.length_c   1.000
_cell.angle_alpha   90.00
_cell.angle_beta   90.00
_cell.angle_gamma   90.00
#
_symmetry.space_group_name_H-M   'P 1'
#
loop_
_entity.id
_entity.type
_entity.pdbx_description
1 polymer ?
#
loop_
_entity_poly.entity_id
_entity_poly.type
_entity_poly.pdbx_seq_one_letter_code
_entity_poly.pdbx_strand_id
1 'polypeptide(L)'
;MGPRKSEHEVMTRQAVNQVRGWRYFIGDSIASEGSERQDLQSRKNLSICQFRLATEIARGQNRPMRIFALTGGIASGKSTVCRLLRDLCPSVTIFDCDFVTRRLHSDPAVVEQCRAIFGDVAIFAPKNCLDRDFLRKKIFDDAEAKAQLEGILHPLIRQECHEALEAARAAGGSPLFIADVPLLFENQFQFGQEKSLLVASSHETQVRRLRNRTRLDDDAIQKIIAAQMSTEEKIRMADVVFWNEGPLSSLRTQIARFLESQDIVTADHEMVHAKPVILPASILINEFRQKSLAELHDMAESIPGMALAHATKSELVYDLLQFFANEGVELTCEGILELGKENFAMLRDPARSFRAQQDDIHVPLTFLRELGLQSGQWVKLLVRAPKEKDKFLTTAALLEVEGKPVAEWQAPTDFDRLTPLFPDRRVYLEGPGPDFLSVRLVDLIAPLGLGQRALIVAPPRGGKTILLKQIAKAIRANHPQSELIVLLLDERPEEVTDFEETVGCTVYASTFDESPRRHAQVADLVLDRSKRLVEQGKDVILLLDSLTRLARGHNAAQGGGPIGSGGVSPVALQKSRKFFGAARNVEEGGSLTILATALIETESRMDDVIFEEFKGTGNMEIRLDRELAERRVYPAIHIPQSGTRNDDRLYHPDEFAKVLEIRRQLAQLPYGEAVQTLMSNLKATQNNAELLLRGIR
;
A
#
# COMPACT_ATOMS: atom_id res chain seq x y z
N MET A 1 57.29 42.24 -0.04
CA MET A 1 58.13 41.26 0.67
C MET A 1 57.73 39.86 0.20
N GLY A 2 58.45 39.29 -0.76
CA GLY A 2 58.67 37.83 -0.74
C GLY A 2 59.99 37.56 0.02
N PRO A 3 60.59 36.36 -0.08
CA PRO A 3 60.06 35.07 -0.57
C PRO A 3 60.50 33.87 0.30
N ARG A 4 60.08 32.64 -0.03
CA ARG A 4 60.99 31.53 -0.43
C ARG A 4 60.23 30.24 -0.78
N LYS A 5 60.39 29.87 -2.05
CA LYS A 5 60.36 28.51 -2.62
C LYS A 5 61.74 27.84 -2.42
N SER A 6 61.76 26.51 -2.44
CA SER A 6 62.69 25.65 -3.21
C SER A 6 62.21 24.19 -3.06
N GLU A 7 61.60 23.57 -4.07
CA GLU A 7 62.22 22.92 -5.24
C GLU A 7 62.94 21.60 -4.91
N HIS A 8 62.40 20.51 -5.46
CA HIS A 8 63.14 19.68 -6.43
C HIS A 8 62.16 19.01 -7.41
N GLU A 9 62.18 19.53 -8.64
CA GLU A 9 61.72 18.93 -9.90
C GLU A 9 62.71 17.87 -10.42
N VAL A 10 62.32 17.24 -11.56
CA VAL A 10 63.10 16.64 -12.68
C VAL A 10 62.67 15.15 -12.87
N MET A 11 62.00 14.66 -13.93
CA MET A 11 61.80 15.03 -15.36
C MET A 11 60.43 14.53 -15.91
N THR A 12 59.63 15.33 -16.64
CA THR A 12 59.50 15.46 -18.14
C THR A 12 59.18 14.16 -18.91
N ARG A 13 57.94 13.89 -19.35
CA ARG A 13 57.22 14.28 -20.61
C ARG A 13 57.93 13.97 -21.95
N GLN A 14 57.37 12.99 -22.67
CA GLN A 14 57.22 12.75 -24.14
C GLN A 14 57.22 11.21 -24.32
N ALA A 15 56.33 10.51 -25.02
CA ALA A 15 55.68 10.78 -26.31
C ALA A 15 54.49 9.81 -26.56
N VAL A 16 53.41 10.35 -27.12
CA VAL A 16 52.71 9.86 -28.33
C VAL A 16 51.91 8.53 -28.29
N ASN A 17 50.60 8.69 -28.48
CA ASN A 17 49.64 7.81 -29.18
C ASN A 17 49.75 6.28 -29.01
N GLN A 18 48.72 5.67 -28.42
CA GLN A 18 47.94 4.64 -29.13
C GLN A 18 46.62 4.32 -28.42
N VAL A 19 45.54 4.86 -28.99
CA VAL A 19 44.18 4.33 -28.89
C VAL A 19 43.84 3.78 -30.28
N ARG A 20 43.18 2.61 -30.28
CA ARG A 20 42.49 1.89 -31.37
C ARG A 20 43.33 1.03 -32.31
N GLY A 21 42.84 -0.20 -32.50
CA GLY A 21 42.83 -0.81 -33.83
C GLY A 21 42.71 -2.32 -33.86
N TRP A 22 41.55 -2.89 -33.53
CA TRP A 22 41.13 -4.11 -34.23
C TRP A 22 40.43 -3.67 -35.50
N ARG A 23 41.17 -3.76 -36.62
CA ARG A 23 40.76 -3.38 -37.97
C ARG A 23 40.06 -4.56 -38.65
N TYR A 24 39.03 -4.18 -39.40
CA TYR A 24 38.36 -4.91 -40.48
C TYR A 24 39.31 -5.61 -41.46
N PHE A 25 38.84 -6.73 -42.03
CA PHE A 25 39.07 -7.10 -43.43
C PHE A 25 37.73 -7.40 -44.10
N ILE A 26 37.44 -6.64 -45.17
CA ILE A 26 36.48 -6.95 -46.24
C ILE A 26 37.31 -7.22 -47.49
N GLY A 27 36.82 -8.14 -48.33
CA GLY A 27 37.11 -8.26 -49.77
C GLY A 27 37.45 -9.71 -50.17
N ASP A 28 36.91 -10.32 -51.21
CA ASP A 28 35.84 -9.97 -52.15
C ASP A 28 35.46 -11.23 -52.96
N SER A 29 34.17 -11.34 -53.32
CA SER A 29 33.61 -11.90 -54.57
C SER A 29 34.05 -13.30 -55.11
N ILE A 30 33.09 -14.23 -55.20
CA ILE A 30 32.52 -14.74 -56.48
C ILE A 30 31.14 -15.39 -56.18
N ALA A 31 30.20 -15.15 -57.10
CA ALA A 31 28.79 -15.51 -57.07
C ALA A 31 28.48 -17.01 -57.25
N SER A 32 27.28 -17.40 -56.77
CA SER A 32 26.22 -18.19 -57.45
C SER A 32 25.65 -19.34 -56.62
N GLU A 33 24.32 -19.37 -56.49
CA GLU A 33 23.43 -20.54 -56.24
C GLU A 33 23.58 -21.15 -54.83
N GLY A 34 22.56 -21.47 -54.03
CA GLY A 34 21.25 -22.06 -54.30
C GLY A 34 21.05 -23.09 -53.16
N SER A 35 20.01 -22.93 -52.35
CA SER A 35 19.44 -23.92 -51.40
C SER A 35 20.39 -24.94 -50.72
N GLU A 36 20.87 -24.67 -49.50
CA GLU A 36 21.21 -25.72 -48.49
C GLU A 36 21.55 -25.06 -47.14
N ARG A 37 20.54 -24.76 -46.31
CA ARG A 37 20.74 -24.15 -44.97
C ARG A 37 19.87 -24.76 -43.87
N GLN A 38 19.52 -26.03 -43.99
CA GLN A 38 18.84 -26.77 -42.91
C GLN A 38 19.58 -28.01 -42.39
N ASP A 39 20.74 -28.39 -42.94
CA ASP A 39 21.39 -29.65 -42.56
C ASP A 39 22.82 -29.53 -41.97
N LEU A 40 23.30 -28.31 -41.69
CA LEU A 40 24.60 -28.07 -41.02
C LEU A 40 24.49 -27.77 -39.51
N GLN A 41 23.28 -27.54 -38.98
CA GLN A 41 23.04 -27.31 -37.55
C GLN A 41 22.84 -28.62 -36.76
N SER A 42 22.39 -29.69 -37.42
CA SER A 42 22.18 -31.02 -36.84
C SER A 42 23.50 -31.76 -36.54
N ARG A 43 24.57 -31.53 -37.30
CA ARG A 43 25.87 -32.19 -37.10
C ARG A 43 26.83 -31.49 -36.13
N LYS A 44 26.62 -30.20 -35.81
CA LYS A 44 27.42 -29.49 -34.79
C LYS A 44 26.97 -29.83 -33.36
N ASN A 45 25.68 -30.17 -33.16
CA ASN A 45 25.13 -30.45 -31.84
C ASN A 45 25.50 -31.84 -31.28
N LEU A 46 25.88 -32.81 -32.11
CA LEU A 46 26.38 -34.11 -31.61
C LEU A 46 27.82 -34.04 -31.08
N SER A 47 28.68 -33.17 -31.62
CA SER A 47 30.08 -33.08 -31.20
C SER A 47 30.28 -32.35 -29.85
N ILE A 48 29.40 -31.40 -29.52
CA ILE A 48 29.45 -30.65 -28.26
C ILE A 48 28.96 -31.52 -27.08
N CYS A 49 28.00 -32.41 -27.33
CA CYS A 49 27.49 -33.34 -26.31
C CYS A 49 28.55 -34.41 -25.93
N GLN A 50 29.26 -34.97 -26.92
CA GLN A 50 30.32 -35.95 -26.66
C GLN A 50 31.58 -35.34 -26.03
N PHE A 51 31.93 -34.09 -26.36
CA PHE A 51 33.05 -33.39 -25.71
C PHE A 51 32.71 -32.97 -24.27
N ARG A 52 31.45 -32.58 -23.99
CA ARG A 52 30.97 -32.25 -22.64
C ARG A 52 30.89 -33.45 -21.72
N LEU A 53 30.39 -34.59 -22.20
CA LEU A 53 30.35 -35.83 -21.41
C LEU A 53 31.76 -36.29 -21.00
N ALA A 54 32.74 -36.14 -21.91
CA ALA A 54 34.15 -36.44 -21.62
C ALA A 54 34.81 -35.44 -20.66
N THR A 55 34.37 -34.17 -20.63
CA THR A 55 34.87 -33.18 -19.66
C THR A 55 34.18 -33.25 -18.30
N GLU A 56 32.95 -33.74 -18.21
CA GLU A 56 32.24 -34.00 -16.94
C GLU A 56 32.80 -35.23 -16.23
N ILE A 57 33.09 -36.31 -16.96
CA ILE A 57 33.75 -37.50 -16.40
C ILE A 57 35.16 -37.16 -15.89
N ALA A 58 35.88 -36.24 -16.56
CA ALA A 58 37.20 -35.78 -16.13
C ALA A 58 37.19 -34.74 -15.00
N ARG A 59 36.06 -34.02 -14.77
CA ARG A 59 35.93 -33.00 -13.70
C ARG A 59 35.25 -33.51 -12.43
N GLY A 60 34.55 -34.64 -12.48
CA GLY A 60 33.85 -35.24 -11.34
C GLY A 60 34.74 -35.90 -10.28
N GLN A 61 36.04 -36.10 -10.54
CA GLN A 61 36.90 -36.91 -9.68
C GLN A 61 37.73 -36.14 -8.64
N ASN A 62 37.54 -34.82 -8.45
CA ASN A 62 38.35 -34.09 -7.47
C ASN A 62 37.68 -32.84 -6.86
N ARG A 63 36.38 -32.89 -6.53
CA ARG A 63 35.76 -31.87 -5.69
C ARG A 63 35.84 -32.28 -4.21
N PRO A 64 36.34 -31.42 -3.31
CA PRO A 64 36.35 -31.73 -1.89
C PRO A 64 34.91 -31.82 -1.37
N MET A 65 34.61 -32.88 -0.62
CA MET A 65 33.33 -33.08 0.04
C MET A 65 33.05 -31.92 1.02
N ARG A 66 31.85 -31.34 0.91
CA ARG A 66 31.36 -30.32 1.85
C ARG A 66 30.80 -30.95 3.12
N ILE A 67 31.07 -30.37 4.28
CA ILE A 67 30.69 -30.94 5.58
C ILE A 67 29.87 -29.93 6.38
N PHE A 68 28.59 -30.21 6.62
CA PHE A 68 27.71 -29.30 7.36
C PHE A 68 27.02 -29.98 8.55
N ALA A 69 26.67 -29.18 9.56
CA ALA A 69 25.86 -29.61 10.69
C ALA A 69 24.44 -29.05 10.56
N LEU A 70 23.40 -29.88 10.57
CA LEU A 70 22.00 -29.46 10.54
C LEU A 70 21.40 -29.52 11.94
N THR A 71 20.74 -28.44 12.36
CA THR A 71 20.05 -28.36 13.64
C THR A 71 18.71 -27.63 13.52
N GLY A 72 17.89 -27.68 14.56
CA GLY A 72 16.59 -27.01 14.58
C GLY A 72 15.86 -27.18 15.91
N GLY A 73 14.99 -26.22 16.23
CA GLY A 73 14.09 -26.31 17.37
C GLY A 73 13.10 -27.48 17.24
N ILE A 74 12.46 -27.88 18.33
CA ILE A 74 11.44 -28.90 18.27
C ILE A 74 10.30 -28.49 17.33
N ALA A 75 9.87 -29.42 16.46
CA ALA A 75 8.86 -29.17 15.43
C ALA A 75 9.15 -28.03 14.41
N SER A 76 10.42 -27.61 14.31
CA SER A 76 10.91 -26.70 13.25
C SER A 76 10.85 -27.30 11.84
N GLY A 77 10.85 -28.62 11.71
CA GLY A 77 10.78 -29.34 10.43
C GLY A 77 12.12 -29.82 9.85
N LYS A 78 13.13 -30.02 10.70
CA LYS A 78 14.42 -30.67 10.40
C LYS A 78 14.31 -31.93 9.52
N SER A 79 13.41 -32.86 9.87
CA SER A 79 13.18 -34.08 9.08
C SER A 79 12.65 -33.81 7.66
N THR A 80 11.89 -32.73 7.48
CA THR A 80 11.43 -32.27 6.16
C THR A 80 12.60 -31.76 5.33
N VAL A 81 13.51 -30.99 5.94
CA VAL A 81 14.75 -30.52 5.29
C VAL A 81 15.64 -31.71 4.91
N CYS A 82 15.87 -32.69 5.80
CA CYS A 82 16.62 -33.90 5.47
C CYS A 82 16.02 -34.68 4.29
N ARG A 83 14.69 -34.73 4.18
CA ARG A 83 14.01 -35.37 3.03
C ARG A 83 14.28 -34.59 1.74
N LEU A 84 14.05 -33.27 1.76
CA LEU A 84 14.29 -32.41 0.60
C LEU A 84 15.75 -32.40 0.14
N LEU A 85 16.70 -32.49 1.07
CA LEU A 85 18.13 -32.63 0.77
C LEU A 85 18.44 -33.94 0.03
N ARG A 86 17.84 -35.06 0.42
CA ARG A 86 17.98 -36.33 -0.31
C ARG A 86 17.33 -36.27 -1.69
N ASP A 87 16.20 -35.58 -1.80
CA ASP A 87 15.50 -35.41 -3.09
C ASP A 87 16.30 -34.53 -4.06
N LEU A 88 16.94 -33.47 -3.56
CA LEU A 88 17.70 -32.50 -4.36
C LEU A 88 19.17 -32.91 -4.60
N CYS A 89 19.72 -33.75 -3.73
CA CYS A 89 21.08 -34.28 -3.84
C CYS A 89 21.04 -35.77 -3.48
N PRO A 90 20.73 -36.67 -4.44
CA PRO A 90 20.60 -38.10 -4.16
C PRO A 90 21.87 -38.76 -3.61
N SER A 91 23.04 -38.18 -3.90
CA SER A 91 24.34 -38.64 -3.38
C SER A 91 24.71 -38.05 -2.01
N VAL A 92 23.81 -37.31 -1.34
CA VAL A 92 24.08 -36.77 0.01
C VAL A 92 24.22 -37.88 1.04
N THR A 93 25.22 -37.76 1.91
CA THR A 93 25.35 -38.62 3.10
C THR A 93 24.80 -37.88 4.30
N ILE A 94 23.74 -38.41 4.94
CA ILE A 94 23.15 -37.82 6.15
C ILE A 94 23.39 -38.74 7.35
N PHE A 95 24.14 -38.25 8.33
CA PHE A 95 24.34 -38.91 9.63
C PHE A 95 23.25 -38.47 10.61
N ASP A 96 22.42 -39.40 11.09
CA ASP A 96 21.33 -39.12 12.03
C ASP A 96 21.77 -39.42 13.47
N CYS A 97 22.04 -38.39 14.25
CA CYS A 97 22.47 -38.54 15.65
C CYS A 97 21.39 -39.19 16.53
N ASP A 98 20.10 -38.97 16.25
CA ASP A 98 19.01 -39.59 17.02
C ASP A 98 18.96 -41.09 16.79
N PHE A 99 19.22 -41.54 15.55
CA PHE A 99 19.30 -42.96 15.22
C PHE A 99 20.47 -43.63 15.95
N VAL A 100 21.65 -43.02 15.90
CA VAL A 100 22.85 -43.53 16.58
C VAL A 100 22.65 -43.61 18.09
N THR A 101 22.10 -42.56 18.70
CA THR A 101 21.80 -42.54 20.13
C THR A 101 20.86 -43.70 20.52
N ARG A 102 19.81 -43.96 19.73
CA ARG A 102 18.90 -45.10 19.98
C ARG A 102 19.58 -46.45 19.82
N ARG A 103 20.54 -46.59 18.91
CA ARG A 103 21.31 -47.82 18.73
C ARG A 103 22.27 -48.05 19.90
N LEU A 104 22.97 -47.01 20.34
CA LEU A 104 23.87 -47.03 21.49
C LEU A 104 23.15 -47.37 22.80
N HIS A 105 21.86 -47.01 22.94
CA HIS A 105 21.06 -47.43 24.10
C HIS A 105 20.88 -48.96 24.22
N SER A 106 21.16 -49.71 23.17
CA SER A 106 21.14 -51.18 23.16
C SER A 106 22.55 -51.77 23.04
N ASP A 107 23.59 -50.95 23.06
CA ASP A 107 24.97 -51.40 22.98
C ASP A 107 25.41 -52.00 24.34
N PRO A 108 25.93 -53.23 24.37
CA PRO A 108 26.29 -53.89 25.63
C PRO A 108 27.30 -53.12 26.49
N ALA A 109 28.26 -52.41 25.87
CA ALA A 109 29.26 -51.64 26.59
C ALA A 109 28.66 -50.37 27.19
N VAL A 110 27.77 -49.69 26.44
CA VAL A 110 27.02 -48.52 26.93
C VAL A 110 26.05 -48.89 28.05
N VAL A 111 25.35 -50.01 27.89
CA VAL A 111 24.44 -50.57 28.91
C VAL A 111 25.19 -50.86 30.21
N GLU A 112 26.38 -51.46 30.12
CA GLU A 112 27.17 -51.77 31.32
C GLU A 112 27.73 -50.51 31.99
N GLN A 113 28.20 -49.53 31.23
CA GLN A 113 28.65 -48.24 31.77
C GLN A 113 27.49 -47.48 32.45
N CYS A 114 26.30 -47.48 31.84
CA CYS A 114 25.11 -46.88 32.44
C CYS A 114 24.62 -47.66 33.66
N ARG A 115 24.71 -48.99 33.66
CA ARG A 115 24.40 -49.85 34.82
C ARG A 115 25.33 -49.53 36.00
N ALA A 116 26.62 -49.32 35.74
CA ALA A 116 27.59 -48.98 36.79
C ALA A 116 27.32 -47.61 37.45
N ILE A 117 26.81 -46.63 36.70
CA ILE A 117 26.54 -45.27 37.20
C ILE A 117 25.12 -45.15 37.78
N PHE A 118 24.11 -45.67 37.08
CA PHE A 118 22.70 -45.45 37.40
C PHE A 118 22.01 -46.66 38.06
N GLY A 119 22.70 -47.80 38.17
CA GLY A 119 22.20 -49.05 38.74
C GLY A 119 21.32 -49.86 37.78
N ASP A 120 20.94 -51.08 38.19
CA ASP A 120 20.09 -51.97 37.39
C ASP A 120 18.71 -51.39 37.05
N VAL A 121 18.24 -50.42 37.83
CA VAL A 121 16.98 -49.69 37.59
C VAL A 121 16.99 -48.87 36.29
N ALA A 122 18.17 -48.57 35.73
CA ALA A 122 18.30 -47.88 34.46
C ALA A 122 18.24 -48.83 33.25
N ILE A 123 18.09 -50.14 33.48
CA ILE A 123 18.10 -51.16 32.43
C ILE A 123 16.73 -51.81 32.32
N PHE A 124 16.19 -51.83 31.10
CA PHE A 124 15.00 -52.59 30.76
C PHE A 124 15.35 -54.07 30.66
N ALA A 125 15.21 -54.79 31.79
CA ALA A 125 15.60 -56.19 31.96
C ALA A 125 15.18 -57.17 30.84
N PRO A 126 13.97 -57.08 30.23
CA PRO A 126 13.55 -58.01 29.18
C PRO A 126 14.36 -57.94 27.88
N LYS A 127 15.05 -56.82 27.60
CA LYS A 127 15.81 -56.62 26.36
C LYS A 127 17.27 -56.23 26.61
N ASN A 128 17.69 -56.15 27.87
CA ASN A 128 19.00 -55.70 28.31
C ASN A 128 19.47 -54.42 27.58
N CYS A 129 18.58 -53.43 27.52
CA CYS A 129 18.82 -52.11 26.91
C CYS A 129 18.47 -51.01 27.93
N LEU A 130 18.92 -49.78 27.70
CA LEU A 130 18.60 -48.65 28.58
C LEU A 130 17.09 -48.37 28.67
N ASP A 131 16.58 -48.19 29.89
CA ASP A 131 15.22 -47.71 30.12
C ASP A 131 15.16 -46.20 29.88
N ARG A 132 14.65 -45.84 28.70
CA ARG A 132 14.56 -44.46 28.22
C ARG A 132 13.60 -43.61 29.05
N ASP A 133 12.54 -44.20 29.59
CA ASP A 133 11.53 -43.44 30.34
C ASP A 133 12.04 -43.15 31.76
N PHE A 134 12.74 -44.10 32.38
CA PHE A 134 13.45 -43.89 33.63
C PHE A 134 14.56 -42.84 33.48
N LEU A 135 15.44 -43.00 32.49
CA LEU A 135 16.55 -42.08 32.26
C LEU A 135 16.05 -40.67 31.96
N ARG A 136 15.00 -40.51 31.13
CA ARG A 136 14.42 -39.21 30.82
C ARG A 136 13.89 -38.48 32.05
N LYS A 137 13.25 -39.20 32.98
CA LYS A 137 12.77 -38.60 34.25
C LYS A 137 13.95 -38.20 35.13
N LYS A 138 14.96 -39.05 35.24
CA LYS A 138 16.13 -38.80 36.09
C LYS A 138 16.99 -37.62 35.61
N ILE A 139 17.27 -37.54 34.31
CA ILE A 139 18.08 -36.45 33.74
C ILE A 139 17.35 -35.11 33.63
N PHE A 140 16.03 -35.08 33.77
CA PHE A 140 15.26 -33.84 33.72
C PHE A 140 15.42 -33.03 35.02
N ASP A 141 15.54 -33.71 36.16
CA ASP A 141 15.63 -33.09 37.49
C ASP A 141 17.06 -33.09 38.07
N ASP A 142 18.03 -33.77 37.43
CA ASP A 142 19.40 -33.93 37.91
C ASP A 142 20.43 -33.61 36.81
N ALA A 143 21.03 -32.42 36.92
CA ALA A 143 22.03 -31.92 35.98
C ALA A 143 23.35 -32.72 36.01
N GLU A 144 23.70 -33.33 37.15
CA GLU A 144 24.89 -34.17 37.29
C GLU A 144 24.67 -35.52 36.59
N ALA A 145 23.50 -36.13 36.80
CA ALA A 145 23.09 -37.34 36.08
C ALA A 145 23.03 -37.11 34.55
N LYS A 146 22.55 -35.94 34.12
CA LYS A 146 22.57 -35.55 32.70
C LYS A 146 24.00 -35.50 32.15
N ALA A 147 24.92 -34.84 32.85
CA ALA A 147 26.32 -34.74 32.45
C ALA A 147 27.03 -36.10 32.41
N GLN A 148 26.72 -37.01 33.35
CA GLN A 148 27.27 -38.37 33.37
C GLN A 148 26.78 -39.21 32.18
N LEU A 149 25.49 -39.13 31.83
CA LEU A 149 24.94 -39.85 30.67
C LEU A 149 25.48 -39.28 29.35
N GLU A 150 25.54 -37.96 29.23
CA GLU A 150 26.14 -37.27 28.07
C GLU A 150 27.64 -37.58 27.94
N GLY A 151 28.37 -37.71 29.06
CA GLY A 151 29.78 -38.09 29.09
C GLY A 151 30.05 -39.51 28.56
N ILE A 152 29.08 -40.41 28.62
CA ILE A 152 29.16 -41.75 28.00
C ILE A 152 28.80 -41.66 26.52
N LEU A 153 27.67 -41.03 26.19
CA LEU A 153 27.09 -41.08 24.84
C LEU A 153 27.80 -40.14 23.85
N HIS A 154 28.14 -38.91 24.24
CA HIS A 154 28.68 -37.91 23.32
C HIS A 154 30.03 -38.31 22.70
N PRO A 155 31.02 -38.87 23.43
CA PRO A 155 32.27 -39.33 22.82
C PRO A 155 32.04 -40.40 21.75
N LEU A 156 31.15 -41.36 22.02
CA LEU A 156 30.81 -42.44 21.09
C LEU A 156 30.08 -41.92 19.86
N ILE A 157 29.11 -41.01 20.03
CA ILE A 157 28.40 -40.37 18.91
C ILE A 157 29.36 -39.55 18.04
N ARG A 158 30.31 -38.84 18.64
CA ARG A 158 31.35 -38.10 17.91
C ARG A 158 32.26 -39.05 17.13
N GLN A 159 32.68 -40.14 17.75
CA GLN A 159 33.49 -41.16 17.10
C GLN A 159 32.76 -41.77 15.89
N GLU A 160 31.50 -42.18 16.05
CA GLU A 160 30.71 -42.73 14.93
C GLU A 160 30.45 -41.71 13.83
N CYS A 161 30.24 -40.43 14.18
CA CYS A 161 30.10 -39.36 13.19
C CYS A 161 31.38 -39.19 12.38
N HIS A 162 32.55 -39.24 13.04
CA HIS A 162 33.84 -39.16 12.39
C HIS A 162 34.12 -40.38 11.51
N GLU A 163 33.84 -41.59 11.99
CA GLU A 163 33.97 -42.82 11.21
C GLU A 163 33.03 -42.81 9.99
N ALA A 164 31.80 -42.32 10.14
CA ALA A 164 30.85 -42.17 9.03
C ALA A 164 31.32 -41.14 8.00
N LEU A 165 31.92 -40.04 8.44
CA LEU A 165 32.52 -39.03 7.58
C LEU A 165 33.71 -39.58 6.81
N GLU A 166 34.64 -40.28 7.47
CA GLU A 166 35.80 -40.91 6.83
C GLU A 166 35.39 -42.03 5.86
N ALA A 167 34.37 -42.83 6.21
CA ALA A 167 33.79 -43.81 5.30
C ALA A 167 33.17 -43.16 4.06
N ALA A 168 32.46 -42.03 4.23
CA ALA A 168 31.89 -41.28 3.12
C ALA A 168 32.98 -40.68 2.21
N ARG A 169 34.08 -40.19 2.80
CA ARG A 169 35.26 -39.71 2.07
C ARG A 169 35.93 -40.83 1.27
N ALA A 170 36.13 -41.99 1.90
CA ALA A 170 36.76 -43.16 1.28
C ALA A 170 35.91 -43.77 0.16
N ALA A 171 34.57 -43.73 0.28
CA ALA A 171 33.65 -44.26 -0.72
C ALA A 171 33.66 -43.47 -2.04
N GLY A 172 34.16 -42.23 -2.04
CA GLY A 172 34.40 -41.45 -3.26
C GLY A 172 33.17 -41.30 -4.17
N GLY A 173 32.17 -40.53 -3.73
CA GLY A 173 30.94 -40.32 -4.52
C GLY A 173 29.91 -39.36 -3.94
N SER A 174 30.09 -38.89 -2.70
CA SER A 174 29.19 -37.96 -2.04
C SER A 174 29.82 -36.55 -2.03
N PRO A 175 29.21 -35.54 -2.68
CA PRO A 175 29.71 -34.17 -2.65
C PRO A 175 29.39 -33.45 -1.32
N LEU A 176 28.51 -34.03 -0.50
CA LEU A 176 27.96 -33.41 0.70
C LEU A 176 27.71 -34.41 1.83
N PHE A 177 28.27 -34.12 3.01
CA PHE A 177 27.98 -34.79 4.26
C PHE A 177 27.22 -33.85 5.20
N ILE A 178 26.10 -34.30 5.75
CA ILE A 178 25.31 -33.58 6.75
C ILE A 178 25.16 -34.41 8.01
N ALA A 179 25.60 -33.89 9.15
CA ALA A 179 25.24 -34.45 10.45
C ALA A 179 23.97 -33.76 10.96
N ASP A 180 22.90 -34.54 11.13
CA ASP A 180 21.67 -34.09 11.76
C ASP A 180 21.80 -34.16 13.29
N VAL A 181 22.16 -33.04 13.91
CA VAL A 181 22.51 -32.93 15.33
C VAL A 181 21.43 -32.12 16.08
N PRO A 182 20.58 -32.77 16.88
CA PRO A 182 19.72 -32.08 17.83
C PRO A 182 20.56 -31.29 18.84
N LEU A 183 20.12 -30.08 19.19
CA LEU A 183 20.77 -29.24 20.22
C LEU A 183 22.27 -28.93 19.94
N LEU A 184 22.59 -28.72 18.66
CA LEU A 184 23.97 -28.49 18.18
C LEU A 184 24.66 -27.35 18.94
N PHE A 185 23.96 -26.23 19.13
CA PHE A 185 24.50 -25.02 19.74
C PHE A 185 24.58 -25.14 21.27
N GLU A 186 23.55 -25.72 21.88
CA GLU A 186 23.46 -25.94 23.33
C GLU A 186 24.57 -26.87 23.83
N ASN A 187 24.91 -27.91 23.04
CA ASN A 187 25.90 -28.93 23.42
C ASN A 187 27.29 -28.69 22.81
N GLN A 188 27.48 -27.58 22.09
CA GLN A 188 28.72 -27.23 21.39
C GLN A 188 29.33 -28.40 20.59
N PHE A 189 28.49 -29.14 19.87
CA PHE A 189 28.92 -30.34 19.16
C PHE A 189 29.69 -29.96 17.88
N GLN A 190 30.97 -30.31 17.84
CA GLN A 190 31.85 -30.07 16.69
C GLN A 190 32.49 -31.37 16.25
N PHE A 191 32.52 -31.61 14.94
CA PHE A 191 33.11 -32.79 14.30
C PHE A 191 33.93 -32.44 13.05
N GLY A 192 34.26 -31.16 12.87
CA GLY A 192 34.97 -30.64 11.69
C GLY A 192 34.03 -30.12 10.59
N GLN A 193 32.80 -29.73 10.94
CA GLN A 193 31.89 -29.07 10.01
C GLN A 193 32.40 -27.70 9.56
N GLU A 194 32.16 -27.36 8.29
CA GLU A 194 32.45 -26.05 7.70
C GLU A 194 31.40 -25.00 8.07
N LYS A 195 30.12 -25.41 8.15
CA LYS A 195 28.98 -24.54 8.43
C LYS A 195 27.91 -25.24 9.25
N SER A 196 27.15 -24.44 9.98
CA SER A 196 25.95 -24.79 10.72
C SER A 196 24.69 -24.31 9.99
N LEU A 197 23.77 -25.24 9.75
CA LEU A 197 22.49 -25.03 9.07
C LEU A 197 21.38 -25.12 10.12
N LEU A 198 20.56 -24.08 10.23
CA LEU A 198 19.44 -24.01 11.16
C LEU A 198 18.12 -24.12 10.41
N VAL A 199 17.24 -25.02 10.84
CA VAL A 199 15.82 -25.00 10.45
C VAL A 199 15.03 -24.24 11.50
N ALA A 200 14.40 -23.13 11.10
CA ALA A 200 13.66 -22.23 11.98
C ALA A 200 12.18 -22.10 11.54
N SER A 201 11.30 -21.85 12.51
CA SER A 201 9.87 -21.58 12.30
C SER A 201 9.37 -20.75 13.47
N SER A 202 8.19 -20.13 13.35
CA SER A 202 7.62 -19.33 14.44
C SER A 202 7.25 -20.20 15.66
N HIS A 203 7.19 -19.56 16.83
CA HIS A 203 6.75 -20.20 18.08
C HIS A 203 5.34 -20.80 17.93
N GLU A 204 4.41 -20.06 17.32
CA GLU A 204 3.05 -20.50 17.09
C GLU A 204 2.99 -21.76 16.20
N THR A 205 3.79 -21.80 15.14
CA THR A 205 3.88 -22.97 14.27
C THR A 205 4.51 -24.17 14.97
N GLN A 206 5.52 -23.97 15.83
CA GLN A 206 6.11 -25.05 16.65
C GLN A 206 5.06 -25.66 17.58
N VAL A 207 4.30 -24.82 18.29
CA VAL A 207 3.20 -25.24 19.18
C VAL A 207 2.14 -26.01 18.39
N ARG A 208 1.65 -25.45 17.28
CA ARG A 208 0.64 -26.07 16.41
C ARG A 208 1.10 -27.44 15.88
N ARG A 209 2.35 -27.56 15.41
CA ARG A 209 2.91 -28.82 14.90
C ARG A 209 3.11 -29.85 16.00
N LEU A 210 3.53 -29.43 17.20
CA LEU A 210 3.65 -30.30 18.37
C LEU A 210 2.31 -30.84 18.84
N ARG A 211 1.29 -29.98 18.87
CA ARG A 211 -0.08 -30.35 19.21
C ARG A 211 -0.67 -31.36 18.23
N ASN A 212 -0.37 -31.22 16.94
CA ASN A 212 -0.83 -32.20 15.93
C ASN A 212 -0.06 -33.53 15.99
N ARG A 213 1.19 -33.52 16.48
CA ARG A 213 2.05 -34.71 16.54
C ARG A 213 1.93 -35.49 17.84
N THR A 214 1.45 -34.86 18.92
CA THR A 214 1.43 -35.43 20.27
C THR A 214 0.08 -35.20 20.95
N ARG A 215 -0.28 -36.00 21.96
CA ARG A 215 -1.49 -35.79 22.78
C ARG A 215 -1.21 -34.97 24.05
N LEU A 216 -0.18 -34.12 24.01
CA LEU A 216 0.23 -33.29 25.14
C LEU A 216 -0.66 -32.04 25.23
N ASP A 217 -0.83 -31.51 26.44
CA ASP A 217 -1.50 -30.24 26.67
C ASP A 217 -0.58 -29.04 26.39
N ASP A 218 -1.17 -27.85 26.28
CA ASP A 218 -0.44 -26.65 25.87
C ASP A 218 0.64 -26.26 26.91
N ASP A 219 0.43 -26.51 28.20
CA ASP A 219 1.42 -26.26 29.27
C ASP A 219 2.67 -27.15 29.14
N ALA A 220 2.49 -28.45 28.87
CA ALA A 220 3.60 -29.35 28.62
C ALA A 220 4.35 -28.99 27.33
N ILE A 221 3.64 -28.57 26.28
CA ILE A 221 4.24 -28.13 25.00
C ILE A 221 5.12 -26.89 25.23
N GLN A 222 4.64 -25.89 25.97
CA GLN A 222 5.41 -24.68 26.28
C GLN A 222 6.68 -25.01 27.07
N LYS A 223 6.59 -25.88 28.09
CA LYS A 223 7.76 -26.33 28.87
C LYS A 223 8.81 -27.01 28.00
N ILE A 224 8.39 -27.82 27.01
CA ILE A 224 9.32 -28.50 26.10
C ILE A 224 10.03 -27.51 25.17
N ILE A 225 9.33 -26.51 24.65
CA ILE A 225 9.93 -25.49 23.77
C ILE A 225 10.87 -24.59 24.59
N ALA A 226 10.46 -24.16 25.78
CA ALA A 226 11.25 -23.30 26.66
C ALA A 226 12.52 -23.98 27.22
N ALA A 227 12.58 -25.32 27.23
CA ALA A 227 13.77 -26.07 27.62
C ALA A 227 14.90 -26.04 26.57
N GLN A 228 14.66 -25.46 25.39
CA GLN A 228 15.65 -25.30 24.32
C GLN A 228 16.08 -23.83 24.20
N MET A 229 17.27 -23.57 23.66
CA MET A 229 17.68 -22.21 23.32
C MET A 229 16.69 -21.60 22.33
N SER A 230 16.43 -20.29 22.48
CA SER A 230 15.41 -19.56 21.70
C SER A 230 15.73 -19.57 20.21
N THR A 231 14.69 -19.44 19.37
CA THR A 231 14.88 -19.43 17.91
C THR A 231 15.71 -18.22 17.48
N GLU A 232 15.55 -17.06 18.12
CA GLU A 232 16.33 -15.85 17.83
C GLU A 232 17.83 -16.05 18.13
N GLU A 233 18.18 -16.67 19.26
CA GLU A 233 19.58 -16.95 19.61
C GLU A 233 20.21 -17.94 18.63
N LYS A 234 19.47 -18.99 18.25
CA LYS A 234 19.94 -19.95 17.24
C LYS A 234 20.19 -19.30 15.88
N ILE A 235 19.31 -18.39 15.46
CA ILE A 235 19.48 -17.65 14.20
C ILE A 235 20.77 -16.82 14.23
N ARG A 236 21.12 -16.21 15.37
CA ARG A 236 22.37 -15.44 15.50
C ARG A 236 23.63 -16.31 15.44
N MET A 237 23.53 -17.58 15.81
CA MET A 237 24.66 -18.52 15.84
C MET A 237 24.83 -19.32 14.55
N ALA A 238 23.79 -19.40 13.71
CA ALA A 238 23.80 -20.22 12.50
C ALA A 238 24.44 -19.51 11.31
N ASP A 239 25.17 -20.26 10.49
CA ASP A 239 25.74 -19.75 9.24
C ASP A 239 24.69 -19.61 8.14
N VAL A 240 23.69 -20.51 8.13
CA VAL A 240 22.57 -20.51 7.18
C VAL A 240 21.28 -20.87 7.90
N VAL A 241 20.20 -20.15 7.59
CA VAL A 241 18.88 -20.40 8.15
C VAL A 241 17.91 -20.81 7.03
N PHE A 242 17.28 -21.96 7.19
CA PHE A 242 16.13 -22.41 6.41
C PHE A 242 14.84 -22.09 7.17
N TRP A 243 14.09 -21.10 6.67
CA TRP A 243 12.83 -20.68 7.26
C TRP A 243 11.70 -21.58 6.77
N ASN A 244 11.10 -22.34 7.68
CA ASN A 244 10.06 -23.33 7.40
C ASN A 244 8.68 -22.84 7.85
N GLU A 245 8.28 -21.67 7.37
CA GLU A 245 6.90 -21.18 7.35
C GLU A 245 6.39 -21.11 5.91
N GLY A 246 5.09 -21.36 5.72
CA GLY A 246 4.47 -21.35 4.40
C GLY A 246 4.58 -22.67 3.63
N PRO A 247 4.46 -22.64 2.29
CA PRO A 247 4.39 -23.84 1.46
C PRO A 247 5.75 -24.56 1.33
N LEU A 248 5.70 -25.89 1.18
CA LEU A 248 6.90 -26.76 1.08
C LEU A 248 7.82 -26.39 -0.10
N SER A 249 7.26 -25.81 -1.17
CA SER A 249 8.00 -25.31 -2.33
C SER A 249 9.00 -24.21 -1.95
N SER A 250 8.65 -23.30 -1.04
CA SER A 250 9.55 -22.23 -0.58
C SER A 250 10.77 -22.81 0.13
N LEU A 251 10.55 -23.76 1.04
CA LEU A 251 11.63 -24.46 1.74
C LEU A 251 12.53 -25.24 0.77
N ARG A 252 11.95 -25.91 -0.23
CA ARG A 252 12.70 -26.62 -1.28
C ARG A 252 13.60 -25.66 -2.08
N THR A 253 13.11 -24.47 -2.43
CA THR A 253 13.88 -23.46 -3.14
C THR A 253 15.03 -22.89 -2.29
N GLN A 254 14.81 -22.65 -1.00
CA GLN A 254 15.87 -22.22 -0.08
C GLN A 254 17.01 -23.24 -0.02
N ILE A 255 16.68 -24.54 0.06
CA ILE A 255 17.66 -25.62 0.07
C ILE A 255 18.39 -25.74 -1.28
N ALA A 256 17.66 -25.68 -2.40
CA ALA A 256 18.27 -25.77 -3.73
C ALA A 256 19.29 -24.63 -3.97
N ARG A 257 18.92 -23.38 -3.66
CA ARG A 257 19.83 -22.23 -3.75
C ARG A 257 21.06 -22.38 -2.85
N PHE A 258 20.88 -22.91 -1.64
CA PHE A 258 22.01 -23.19 -0.76
C PHE A 258 22.96 -24.20 -1.41
N LEU A 259 22.45 -25.33 -1.91
CA LEU A 259 23.27 -26.35 -2.55
C LEU A 259 24.03 -25.83 -3.79
N GLU A 260 23.39 -24.98 -4.60
CA GLU A 260 24.03 -24.29 -5.73
C GLU A 260 25.15 -23.35 -5.26
N SER A 261 24.90 -22.54 -4.23
CA SER A 261 25.91 -21.62 -3.67
C SER A 261 27.16 -22.31 -3.10
N GLN A 262 27.08 -23.62 -2.83
CA GLN A 262 28.18 -24.43 -2.31
C GLN A 262 28.86 -25.28 -3.41
N ASP A 263 28.47 -25.09 -4.68
CA ASP A 263 28.92 -25.86 -5.85
C ASP A 263 28.65 -27.37 -5.74
N ILE A 264 27.61 -27.76 -4.99
CA ILE A 264 27.28 -29.16 -4.69
C ILE A 264 26.46 -29.78 -5.84
N VAL A 265 25.59 -28.99 -6.46
CA VAL A 265 24.70 -29.44 -7.53
C VAL A 265 24.83 -28.50 -8.72
N THR A 266 24.89 -29.03 -9.94
CA THR A 266 24.91 -28.22 -11.17
C THR A 266 23.48 -27.88 -11.60
N ALA A 267 23.34 -26.76 -12.32
CA ALA A 267 22.09 -26.11 -12.70
C ALA A 267 21.13 -26.92 -13.63
N ASP A 268 21.26 -28.25 -13.66
CA ASP A 268 20.49 -29.16 -14.52
C ASP A 268 19.35 -29.89 -13.78
N HIS A 269 19.14 -29.65 -12.49
CA HIS A 269 17.82 -29.96 -11.92
C HIS A 269 16.85 -28.91 -12.41
N GLU A 270 15.79 -29.36 -13.08
CA GLU A 270 14.59 -28.58 -13.34
C GLU A 270 14.22 -27.85 -12.05
N MET A 271 14.64 -26.58 -11.98
CA MET A 271 14.13 -25.65 -11.00
C MET A 271 12.62 -25.73 -11.20
N VAL A 272 11.88 -26.07 -10.14
CA VAL A 272 10.53 -25.54 -10.02
C VAL A 272 10.76 -24.04 -10.07
N HIS A 273 10.64 -23.49 -11.29
CA HIS A 273 11.09 -22.15 -11.60
C HIS A 273 10.52 -21.23 -10.53
N ALA A 274 11.38 -20.70 -9.66
CA ALA A 274 11.08 -19.39 -9.11
C ALA A 274 10.82 -18.56 -10.36
N LYS A 275 9.57 -18.10 -10.53
CA LYS A 275 9.17 -17.30 -11.69
C LYS A 275 10.33 -16.31 -11.93
N PRO A 276 10.97 -16.31 -13.11
CA PRO A 276 12.01 -15.31 -13.36
C PRO A 276 11.39 -13.96 -13.03
N VAL A 277 12.09 -13.13 -12.24
CA VAL A 277 11.63 -11.77 -11.96
C VAL A 277 11.64 -11.03 -13.28
N ILE A 278 10.47 -10.95 -13.91
CA ILE A 278 10.32 -10.19 -15.15
C ILE A 278 10.33 -8.74 -14.72
N LEU A 279 11.47 -8.07 -14.91
CA LEU A 279 11.57 -6.63 -14.73
C LEU A 279 10.80 -5.95 -15.86
N PRO A 280 9.71 -5.23 -15.56
CA PRO A 280 9.04 -4.44 -16.59
C PRO A 280 9.97 -3.29 -17.02
N ALA A 281 9.81 -2.82 -18.26
CA ALA A 281 10.57 -1.66 -18.75
C ALA A 281 10.22 -0.38 -17.96
N SER A 282 8.95 -0.22 -17.63
CA SER A 282 8.43 0.90 -16.86
C SER A 282 7.23 0.50 -16.01
N ILE A 283 6.96 1.23 -14.94
CA ILE A 283 5.80 1.05 -14.07
C ILE A 283 5.12 2.41 -13.86
N LEU A 284 3.81 2.47 -14.11
CA LEU A 284 2.95 3.55 -13.64
C LEU A 284 2.45 3.19 -12.23
N ILE A 285 2.90 3.94 -11.22
CA ILE A 285 2.63 3.66 -9.80
C ILE A 285 1.11 3.65 -9.53
N ASN A 286 0.35 4.55 -10.17
CA ASN A 286 -1.10 4.63 -10.02
C ASN A 286 -1.81 3.30 -10.36
N GLU A 287 -1.41 2.64 -11.46
CA GLU A 287 -1.94 1.33 -11.85
C GLU A 287 -1.40 0.21 -10.96
N PHE A 288 -0.12 0.29 -10.58
CA PHE A 288 0.51 -0.69 -9.70
C PHE A 288 -0.21 -0.80 -8.35
N ARG A 289 -0.66 0.33 -7.80
CA ARG A 289 -1.43 0.40 -6.55
C ARG A 289 -2.80 -0.32 -6.62
N GLN A 290 -3.36 -0.48 -7.82
CA GLN A 290 -4.66 -1.13 -8.04
C GLN A 290 -4.57 -2.66 -8.00
N LYS A 291 -3.37 -3.23 -8.15
CA LYS A 291 -3.15 -4.68 -8.04
C LYS A 291 -3.70 -5.24 -6.74
N SER A 292 -4.21 -6.45 -6.80
CA SER A 292 -4.71 -7.17 -5.63
C SER A 292 -3.57 -7.52 -4.67
N LEU A 293 -3.89 -7.72 -3.40
CA LEU A 293 -2.90 -8.11 -2.41
C LEU A 293 -2.23 -9.46 -2.77
N ALA A 294 -3.00 -10.38 -3.36
CA ALA A 294 -2.49 -11.67 -3.84
C ALA A 294 -1.44 -11.49 -4.95
N GLU A 295 -1.71 -10.66 -5.96
CA GLU A 295 -0.74 -10.37 -7.03
C GLU A 295 0.54 -9.72 -6.48
N LEU A 296 0.41 -8.80 -5.53
CA LEU A 296 1.57 -8.14 -4.91
C LEU A 296 2.41 -9.14 -4.10
N HIS A 297 1.78 -10.06 -3.37
CA HIS A 297 2.49 -11.14 -2.68
C HIS A 297 3.17 -12.09 -3.67
N ASP A 298 2.50 -12.51 -4.74
CA ASP A 298 3.10 -13.34 -5.79
C ASP A 298 4.34 -12.68 -6.41
N MET A 299 4.29 -11.36 -6.62
CA MET A 299 5.44 -10.59 -7.12
C MET A 299 6.57 -10.57 -6.10
N ALA A 300 6.28 -10.33 -4.82
CA ALA A 300 7.29 -10.30 -3.77
C ALA A 300 7.94 -11.67 -3.54
N GLU A 301 7.18 -12.77 -3.61
CA GLU A 301 7.72 -14.14 -3.52
C GLU A 301 8.67 -14.47 -4.69
N SER A 302 8.46 -13.85 -5.85
CA SER A 302 9.36 -14.03 -6.99
C SER A 302 10.72 -13.35 -6.79
N ILE A 303 10.82 -12.34 -5.93
CA ILE A 303 12.03 -11.54 -5.70
C ILE A 303 12.91 -12.21 -4.62
N PRO A 304 14.14 -12.65 -4.96
CA PRO A 304 15.04 -13.26 -3.99
C PRO A 304 15.43 -12.30 -2.86
N GLY A 305 15.21 -12.71 -1.60
CA GLY A 305 15.67 -11.96 -0.42
C GLY A 305 14.75 -10.84 0.06
N MET A 306 13.60 -10.61 -0.61
CA MET A 306 12.57 -9.69 -0.11
C MET A 306 11.87 -10.30 1.10
N ALA A 307 12.02 -9.68 2.27
CA ALA A 307 11.38 -10.14 3.49
C ALA A 307 9.89 -9.74 3.50
N LEU A 308 9.01 -10.73 3.38
CA LEU A 308 7.57 -10.56 3.59
C LEU A 308 7.27 -10.53 5.10
N ALA A 309 7.53 -9.40 5.75
CA ALA A 309 6.99 -9.15 7.09
C ALA A 309 5.47 -8.94 7.02
N HIS A 310 4.77 -8.83 8.16
CA HIS A 310 3.37 -8.44 8.24
C HIS A 310 3.18 -6.98 7.79
N ALA A 311 3.40 -6.71 6.51
CA ALA A 311 3.35 -5.40 5.89
C ALA A 311 1.92 -5.06 5.48
N THR A 312 1.50 -3.82 5.69
CA THR A 312 0.29 -3.30 5.08
C THR A 312 0.41 -3.34 3.55
N LYS A 313 -0.71 -3.30 2.80
CA LYS A 313 -0.66 -3.27 1.33
C LYS A 313 0.25 -2.15 0.81
N SER A 314 0.21 -0.98 1.44
CA SER A 314 1.01 0.18 1.05
C SER A 314 2.51 0.00 1.34
N GLU A 315 2.87 -0.64 2.44
CA GLU A 315 4.26 -1.03 2.75
C GLU A 315 4.79 -2.02 1.71
N LEU A 316 4.00 -3.04 1.36
CA LEU A 316 4.38 -4.02 0.34
C LEU A 316 4.54 -3.36 -1.05
N VAL A 317 3.62 -2.45 -1.41
CA VAL A 317 3.74 -1.66 -2.64
C VAL A 317 5.03 -0.83 -2.63
N TYR A 318 5.33 -0.16 -1.51
CA TYR A 318 6.56 0.61 -1.35
C TYR A 318 7.81 -0.25 -1.53
N ASP A 319 7.89 -1.41 -0.87
CA ASP A 319 9.05 -2.31 -0.94
C ASP A 319 9.28 -2.83 -2.37
N LEU A 320 8.20 -3.21 -3.06
CA LEU A 320 8.24 -3.65 -4.46
C LEU A 320 8.71 -2.53 -5.40
N LEU A 321 8.15 -1.33 -5.26
CA LEU A 321 8.54 -0.18 -6.07
C LEU A 321 9.99 0.23 -5.80
N GLN A 322 10.44 0.18 -4.54
CA GLN A 322 11.83 0.43 -4.18
C GLN A 322 12.77 -0.59 -4.83
N PHE A 323 12.41 -1.88 -4.82
CA PHE A 323 13.17 -2.91 -5.52
C PHE A 323 13.26 -2.63 -7.02
N PHE A 324 12.13 -2.41 -7.70
CA PHE A 324 12.12 -2.13 -9.14
C PHE A 324 12.93 -0.87 -9.51
N ALA A 325 12.83 0.20 -8.71
CA ALA A 325 13.63 1.40 -8.91
C ALA A 325 15.14 1.14 -8.78
N ASN A 326 15.57 0.29 -7.85
CA ASN A 326 16.98 -0.08 -7.67
C ASN A 326 17.51 -0.94 -8.83
N GLU A 327 16.66 -1.77 -9.42
CA GLU A 327 16.97 -2.57 -10.61
C GLU A 327 16.90 -1.76 -11.93
N GLY A 328 16.68 -0.45 -11.84
CA GLY A 328 16.69 0.45 -13.00
C GLY A 328 15.38 0.51 -13.79
N VAL A 329 14.27 0.01 -13.24
CA VAL A 329 12.94 0.15 -13.85
C VAL A 329 12.50 1.60 -13.78
N GLU A 330 12.00 2.13 -14.90
CA GLU A 330 11.48 3.49 -14.94
C GLU A 330 10.14 3.59 -14.19
N LEU A 331 10.08 4.38 -13.12
CA LEU A 331 8.86 4.58 -12.35
C LEU A 331 8.25 5.94 -12.65
N THR A 332 6.97 5.98 -13.01
CA THR A 332 6.21 7.22 -13.16
C THR A 332 5.03 7.26 -12.19
N CYS A 333 4.68 8.45 -11.73
CA CYS A 333 3.53 8.65 -10.85
C CYS A 333 2.82 9.95 -11.20
N GLU A 334 1.50 9.91 -11.06
CA GLU A 334 0.63 11.08 -11.16
C GLU A 334 -0.13 11.28 -9.85
N GLY A 335 -0.45 12.53 -9.52
CA GLY A 335 -1.21 12.83 -8.32
C GLY A 335 -1.31 14.32 -8.04
N ILE A 336 -1.80 14.64 -6.85
CA ILE A 336 -2.03 16.02 -6.40
C ILE A 336 -0.97 16.41 -5.37
N LEU A 337 -0.34 17.56 -5.55
CA LEU A 337 0.64 18.11 -4.61
C LEU A 337 -0.03 18.58 -3.32
N GLU A 338 0.47 18.10 -2.19
CA GLU A 338 0.20 18.64 -0.86
C GLU A 338 1.48 19.24 -0.28
N LEU A 339 1.51 20.56 -0.04
CA LEU A 339 2.66 21.19 0.62
C LEU A 339 2.61 20.94 2.12
N GLY A 340 3.69 20.38 2.66
CA GLY A 340 3.90 20.22 4.08
C GLY A 340 4.40 21.50 4.76
N LYS A 341 4.40 21.50 6.09
CA LYS A 341 4.94 22.61 6.91
C LYS A 341 6.46 22.78 6.78
N GLU A 342 7.18 21.71 6.40
CA GLU A 342 8.65 21.64 6.44
C GLU A 342 9.31 21.89 5.07
N ASN A 343 8.73 22.78 4.24
CA ASN A 343 9.29 23.17 2.95
C ASN A 343 9.53 22.00 1.97
N PHE A 344 8.65 21.00 1.94
CA PHE A 344 8.59 19.97 0.90
C PHE A 344 7.12 19.73 0.52
N ALA A 345 6.88 19.03 -0.59
CA ALA A 345 5.55 18.54 -0.94
C ALA A 345 5.52 17.01 -0.99
N MET A 346 4.34 16.45 -0.74
CA MET A 346 4.04 15.04 -1.00
C MET A 346 3.07 14.97 -2.18
N LEU A 347 3.31 14.05 -3.10
CA LEU A 347 2.36 13.70 -4.14
C LEU A 347 1.34 12.73 -3.56
N ARG A 348 0.09 13.17 -3.44
CA ARG A 348 -1.01 12.39 -2.86
C ARG A 348 -1.84 11.72 -3.93
N ASP A 349 -2.31 10.52 -3.59
CA ASP A 349 -3.22 9.76 -4.44
C ASP A 349 -4.68 10.23 -4.25
N PRO A 350 -5.33 10.80 -5.28
CA PRO A 350 -6.73 11.17 -5.21
C PRO A 350 -7.66 9.97 -5.02
N ALA A 351 -7.31 8.78 -5.52
CA ALA A 351 -8.13 7.57 -5.39
C ALA A 351 -8.25 7.08 -3.93
N ARG A 352 -7.35 7.53 -3.06
CA ARG A 352 -7.36 7.23 -1.62
C ARG A 352 -7.81 8.43 -0.79
N SER A 353 -8.52 9.38 -1.40
CA SER A 353 -8.91 10.66 -0.79
C SER A 353 -7.74 11.39 -0.12
N PHE A 354 -6.53 11.29 -0.69
CA PHE A 354 -5.31 11.91 -0.16
C PHE A 354 -4.85 11.39 1.21
N ARG A 355 -5.23 10.16 1.58
CA ARG A 355 -4.74 9.55 2.83
C ARG A 355 -3.24 9.36 2.71
N ALA A 356 -2.49 9.85 3.69
CA ALA A 356 -1.05 9.70 3.73
C ALA A 356 -0.68 8.21 3.84
N GLN A 357 0.25 7.76 3.00
CA GLN A 357 0.73 6.38 2.96
C GLN A 357 2.25 6.35 2.77
N GLN A 358 2.88 5.20 3.01
CA GLN A 358 4.32 5.03 2.87
C GLN A 358 4.77 5.05 1.39
N ASP A 359 3.89 4.68 0.47
CA ASP A 359 4.12 4.70 -0.97
C ASP A 359 3.86 6.08 -1.63
N ASP A 360 3.65 7.13 -0.85
CA ASP A 360 3.55 8.51 -1.36
C ASP A 360 4.91 9.04 -1.82
N ILE A 361 4.91 9.92 -2.83
CA ILE A 361 6.14 10.41 -3.44
C ILE A 361 6.55 11.75 -2.84
N HIS A 362 7.78 11.82 -2.35
CA HIS A 362 8.38 13.07 -1.90
C HIS A 362 8.81 13.94 -3.09
N VAL A 363 8.40 15.21 -3.06
CA VAL A 363 8.69 16.23 -4.06
C VAL A 363 9.57 17.33 -3.43
N PRO A 364 10.85 17.41 -3.82
CA PRO A 364 11.76 18.45 -3.34
C PRO A 364 11.29 19.87 -3.66
N LEU A 365 11.61 20.80 -2.76
CA LEU A 365 11.26 22.22 -2.88
C LEU A 365 11.81 22.90 -4.14
N THR A 366 12.95 22.44 -4.67
CA THR A 366 13.60 23.01 -5.85
C THR A 366 12.63 23.02 -7.02
N PHE A 367 11.96 21.89 -7.28
CA PHE A 367 10.95 21.77 -8.32
C PHE A 367 9.76 22.71 -8.10
N LEU A 368 9.30 22.84 -6.85
CA LEU A 368 8.16 23.70 -6.52
C LEU A 368 8.48 25.17 -6.80
N ARG A 369 9.68 25.62 -6.43
CA ARG A 369 10.11 27.02 -6.61
C ARG A 369 10.40 27.36 -8.07
N GLU A 370 11.08 26.47 -8.79
CA GLU A 370 11.45 26.70 -10.19
C GLU A 370 10.23 26.79 -11.11
N LEU A 371 9.20 25.99 -10.86
CA LEU A 371 7.99 25.92 -11.69
C LEU A 371 6.79 26.68 -11.10
N GLY A 372 6.97 27.34 -9.95
CA GLY A 372 5.92 28.09 -9.26
C GLY A 372 4.73 27.22 -8.83
N LEU A 373 4.98 25.96 -8.44
CA LEU A 373 3.93 25.00 -8.10
C LEU A 373 3.34 25.27 -6.72
N GLN A 374 2.04 25.05 -6.61
CA GLN A 374 1.25 25.25 -5.41
C GLN A 374 0.50 23.97 -5.00
N SER A 375 -0.13 24.00 -3.82
CA SER A 375 -0.96 22.91 -3.32
C SER A 375 -2.16 22.71 -4.24
N GLY A 376 -2.64 21.47 -4.37
CA GLY A 376 -3.77 21.13 -5.24
C GLY A 376 -3.41 20.93 -6.72
N GLN A 377 -2.15 21.14 -7.11
CA GLN A 377 -1.73 21.04 -8.50
C GLN A 377 -1.52 19.57 -8.90
N TRP A 378 -2.04 19.19 -10.06
CA TRP A 378 -1.86 17.86 -10.65
C TRP A 378 -0.51 17.81 -11.35
N VAL A 379 0.32 16.83 -11.00
CA VAL A 379 1.62 16.65 -11.62
C VAL A 379 1.88 15.20 -12.00
N LYS A 380 2.61 15.02 -13.08
CA LYS A 380 3.21 13.76 -13.50
C LYS A 380 4.71 13.85 -13.32
N LEU A 381 5.28 12.83 -12.69
CA LEU A 381 6.68 12.82 -12.34
C LEU A 381 7.35 11.47 -12.58
N LEU A 382 8.65 11.53 -12.81
CA LEU A 382 9.56 10.41 -12.78
C LEU A 382 10.01 10.19 -11.33
N VAL A 383 9.98 8.95 -10.87
CA VAL A 383 10.28 8.54 -9.49
C VAL A 383 11.60 7.77 -9.47
N ARG A 384 12.38 7.98 -8.42
CA ARG A 384 13.58 7.22 -8.11
C ARG A 384 13.51 6.63 -6.71
N ALA A 385 14.33 5.61 -6.49
CA ALA A 385 14.55 5.05 -5.17
C ALA A 385 15.02 6.14 -4.17
N PRO A 386 14.66 6.00 -2.88
CA PRO A 386 15.23 6.82 -1.81
C PRO A 386 16.75 6.65 -1.77
N LYS A 387 17.48 7.75 -1.51
CA LYS A 387 18.90 7.65 -1.10
C LYS A 387 18.97 7.21 0.37
N GLU A 388 20.13 6.82 0.88
CA GLU A 388 20.33 6.34 2.27
C GLU A 388 19.70 7.20 3.38
N LYS A 389 19.42 8.49 3.12
CA LYS A 389 18.79 9.43 4.07
C LYS A 389 17.28 9.67 3.83
N ASP A 390 16.74 9.23 2.70
CA ASP A 390 15.36 9.49 2.30
C ASP A 390 14.44 8.36 2.82
N LYS A 391 13.30 8.72 3.42
CA LYS A 391 12.31 7.74 3.92
C LYS A 391 11.26 7.32 2.88
N PHE A 392 11.13 8.10 1.80
CA PHE A 392 10.09 7.95 0.79
C PHE A 392 10.72 7.85 -0.59
N LEU A 393 10.01 7.19 -1.52
CA LEU A 393 10.28 7.33 -2.95
C LEU A 393 10.28 8.82 -3.31
N THR A 394 11.26 9.24 -4.11
CA THR A 394 11.50 10.67 -4.35
C THR A 394 11.43 10.99 -5.83
N THR A 395 11.01 12.20 -6.14
CA THR A 395 10.98 12.72 -7.50
C THR A 395 12.39 12.80 -8.10
N ALA A 396 12.55 12.23 -9.28
CA ALA A 396 13.74 12.35 -10.13
C ALA A 396 13.61 13.56 -11.07
N ALA A 397 12.44 13.70 -11.72
CA ALA A 397 12.13 14.80 -12.63
C ALA A 397 10.61 15.01 -12.70
N LEU A 398 10.17 16.23 -12.99
CA LEU A 398 8.78 16.50 -13.38
C LEU A 398 8.63 16.33 -14.89
N LEU A 399 7.54 15.69 -15.30
CA LEU A 399 7.21 15.42 -16.70
C LEU A 399 6.11 16.36 -17.18
N GLU A 400 5.01 16.45 -16.42
CA GLU A 400 3.85 17.28 -16.75
C GLU A 400 3.28 17.99 -15.52
N VAL A 401 2.68 19.15 -15.75
CA VAL A 401 1.91 19.93 -14.78
C VAL A 401 0.56 20.26 -15.40
N GLU A 402 -0.54 19.87 -14.75
CA GLU A 402 -1.91 20.06 -15.24
C GLU A 402 -2.13 19.53 -16.68
N GLY A 403 -1.51 18.38 -16.98
CA GLY A 403 -1.59 17.72 -18.29
C GLY A 403 -0.77 18.38 -19.40
N LYS A 404 0.06 19.37 -19.08
CA LYS A 404 0.99 20.01 -20.02
C LYS A 404 2.42 19.58 -19.73
N PRO A 405 3.26 19.29 -20.75
CA PRO A 405 4.69 19.07 -20.55
C PRO A 405 5.32 20.24 -19.80
N VAL A 406 6.27 19.96 -18.89
CA VAL A 406 6.94 20.99 -18.07
C VAL A 406 7.56 22.11 -18.93
N ALA A 407 8.04 21.79 -20.12
CA ALA A 407 8.60 22.79 -21.05
C ALA A 407 7.59 23.83 -21.54
N GLU A 408 6.30 23.49 -21.53
CA GLU A 408 5.18 24.34 -21.96
C GLU A 408 4.41 24.94 -20.78
N TRP A 409 4.78 24.56 -19.54
CA TRP A 409 4.11 25.03 -18.34
C TRP A 409 4.40 26.51 -18.08
N GLN A 410 3.34 27.26 -17.87
CA GLN A 410 3.39 28.63 -17.38
C GLN A 410 2.39 28.75 -16.24
N ALA A 411 2.85 29.23 -15.10
CA ALA A 411 1.98 29.41 -13.94
C ALA A 411 0.87 30.42 -14.27
N PRO A 412 -0.42 30.06 -14.09
CA PRO A 412 -1.52 30.99 -14.32
C PRO A 412 -1.55 32.10 -13.26
N THR A 413 -2.40 33.10 -13.46
CA THR A 413 -2.71 34.08 -12.43
C THR A 413 -3.27 33.38 -11.20
N ASP A 414 -2.70 33.65 -10.03
CA ASP A 414 -3.13 33.08 -8.76
C ASP A 414 -4.62 33.38 -8.48
N PHE A 415 -5.36 32.38 -7.99
CA PHE A 415 -6.79 32.45 -7.72
C PHE A 415 -7.21 33.69 -6.90
N ASP A 416 -6.41 34.10 -5.91
CA ASP A 416 -6.75 35.23 -5.06
C ASP A 416 -6.63 36.59 -5.78
N ARG A 417 -6.01 36.61 -6.97
CA ARG A 417 -5.87 37.79 -7.84
C ARG A 417 -6.91 37.85 -8.96
N LEU A 418 -7.70 36.80 -9.17
CA LEU A 418 -8.78 36.80 -10.15
C LEU A 418 -9.92 37.73 -9.72
N THR A 419 -10.55 38.38 -10.68
CA THR A 419 -11.56 39.41 -10.42
C THR A 419 -12.92 38.76 -10.10
N PRO A 420 -13.43 38.88 -8.85
CA PRO A 420 -14.67 38.20 -8.46
C PRO A 420 -15.90 38.92 -9.01
N LEU A 421 -16.81 38.16 -9.63
CA LEU A 421 -18.09 38.63 -10.13
C LEU A 421 -19.27 37.94 -9.42
N PHE A 422 -20.45 38.55 -9.55
CA PHE A 422 -21.69 37.84 -9.23
C PHE A 422 -21.96 36.73 -10.25
N PRO A 423 -22.59 35.62 -9.84
CA PRO A 423 -23.09 34.62 -10.78
C PRO A 423 -24.10 35.23 -11.75
N ASP A 424 -23.91 34.93 -13.03
CA ASP A 424 -24.75 35.35 -14.16
C ASP A 424 -25.07 34.18 -15.12
N ARG A 425 -24.36 33.06 -14.99
CA ARG A 425 -24.61 31.80 -15.70
C ARG A 425 -25.31 30.81 -14.78
N ARG A 426 -26.54 30.40 -15.13
CA ARG A 426 -27.35 29.48 -14.33
C ARG A 426 -26.92 28.02 -14.49
N VAL A 427 -26.93 27.29 -13.37
CA VAL A 427 -26.81 25.83 -13.30
C VAL A 427 -28.22 25.24 -13.30
N TYR A 428 -28.71 24.83 -14.47
CA TYR A 428 -29.98 24.11 -14.59
C TYR A 428 -29.95 22.76 -13.88
N LEU A 429 -30.92 22.50 -13.01
CA LEU A 429 -31.08 21.27 -12.25
C LEU A 429 -32.29 20.42 -12.69
N GLU A 430 -33.17 20.99 -13.51
CA GLU A 430 -34.31 20.30 -14.10
C GLU A 430 -33.88 19.07 -14.92
N GLY A 431 -34.68 18.01 -14.86
CA GLY A 431 -34.53 16.83 -15.69
C GLY A 431 -35.82 16.01 -15.77
N PRO A 432 -35.83 14.96 -16.60
CA PRO A 432 -37.03 14.16 -16.83
C PRO A 432 -37.28 13.14 -15.71
N GLY A 433 -38.55 12.94 -15.37
CA GLY A 433 -38.98 11.87 -14.47
C GLY A 433 -39.09 12.26 -12.99
N PRO A 434 -39.52 11.32 -12.13
CA PRO A 434 -39.88 11.60 -10.75
C PRO A 434 -38.69 12.01 -9.88
N ASP A 435 -37.50 11.50 -10.19
CA ASP A 435 -36.26 11.76 -9.43
C ASP A 435 -35.83 13.24 -9.48
N PHE A 436 -36.32 13.99 -10.47
CA PHE A 436 -35.97 15.39 -10.70
C PHE A 436 -36.98 16.40 -10.15
N LEU A 437 -38.11 15.95 -9.58
CA LEU A 437 -39.15 16.87 -9.09
C LEU A 437 -38.63 17.81 -8.00
N SER A 438 -37.78 17.31 -7.10
CA SER A 438 -37.21 18.11 -6.02
C SER A 438 -36.29 19.21 -6.53
N VAL A 439 -35.48 18.90 -7.54
CA VAL A 439 -34.53 19.86 -8.13
C VAL A 439 -35.21 20.82 -9.11
N ARG A 440 -36.30 20.41 -9.77
CA ARG A 440 -37.20 21.33 -10.49
C ARG A 440 -37.80 22.39 -9.58
N LEU A 441 -38.19 22.02 -8.36
CA LEU A 441 -38.63 22.96 -7.33
C LEU A 441 -37.51 23.93 -6.94
N VAL A 442 -36.30 23.42 -6.68
CA VAL A 442 -35.13 24.26 -6.36
C VAL A 442 -34.88 25.27 -7.47
N ASP A 443 -34.95 24.83 -8.73
CA ASP A 443 -34.77 25.69 -9.91
C ASP A 443 -35.74 26.87 -9.98
N LEU A 444 -36.92 26.78 -9.37
CA LEU A 444 -37.92 27.87 -9.36
C LEU A 444 -37.78 28.77 -8.12
N ILE A 445 -37.32 28.23 -7.00
CA ILE A 445 -37.35 28.93 -5.71
C ILE A 445 -35.99 29.51 -5.32
N ALA A 446 -34.91 28.78 -5.61
CA ALA A 446 -33.54 29.12 -5.24
C ALA A 446 -32.61 28.68 -6.38
N PRO A 447 -32.54 29.43 -7.50
CA PRO A 447 -31.73 29.05 -8.65
C PRO A 447 -30.25 29.06 -8.28
N LEU A 448 -29.53 28.05 -8.78
CA LEU A 448 -28.08 27.92 -8.59
C LEU A 448 -27.34 28.56 -9.77
N GLY A 449 -26.28 29.32 -9.49
CA GLY A 449 -25.41 29.92 -10.51
C GLY A 449 -23.98 29.39 -10.46
N LEU A 450 -23.25 29.54 -11.56
CA LEU A 450 -21.80 29.30 -11.61
C LEU A 450 -21.09 30.39 -10.80
N GLY A 451 -20.37 29.96 -9.75
CA GLY A 451 -19.76 30.86 -8.76
C GLY A 451 -20.60 31.07 -7.50
N GLN A 452 -21.71 30.36 -7.32
CA GLN A 452 -22.59 30.52 -6.16
C GLN A 452 -21.98 29.99 -4.86
N ARG A 453 -22.28 30.66 -3.75
CA ARG A 453 -22.07 30.18 -2.37
C ARG A 453 -23.41 29.75 -1.79
N ALA A 454 -23.76 28.49 -2.02
CA ALA A 454 -25.05 27.93 -1.67
C ALA A 454 -25.00 27.12 -0.37
N LEU A 455 -26.03 27.27 0.45
CA LEU A 455 -26.23 26.51 1.69
C LEU A 455 -27.51 25.69 1.61
N ILE A 456 -27.43 24.39 1.89
CA ILE A 456 -28.58 23.56 2.23
C ILE A 456 -28.63 23.47 3.75
N VAL A 457 -29.53 24.24 4.35
CA VAL A 457 -29.73 24.30 5.80
C VAL A 457 -30.72 23.20 6.17
N ALA A 458 -30.30 22.20 6.94
CA ALA A 458 -31.14 21.05 7.20
C ALA A 458 -31.02 20.55 8.65
N PRO A 459 -32.13 20.16 9.30
CA PRO A 459 -32.09 19.40 10.53
C PRO A 459 -31.62 17.95 10.25
N PRO A 460 -31.18 17.22 11.28
CA PRO A 460 -30.95 15.78 11.18
C PRO A 460 -32.17 15.08 10.60
N ARG A 461 -31.97 14.13 9.67
CA ARG A 461 -33.03 13.40 8.95
C ARG A 461 -33.97 14.29 8.10
N GLY A 462 -33.59 15.53 7.78
CA GLY A 462 -34.37 16.42 6.91
C GLY A 462 -34.35 16.09 5.42
N GLY A 463 -33.64 15.04 4.99
CA GLY A 463 -33.51 14.67 3.57
C GLY A 463 -32.36 15.34 2.81
N LYS A 464 -31.37 15.90 3.53
CA LYS A 464 -30.19 16.58 2.95
C LYS A 464 -29.49 15.73 1.88
N THR A 465 -29.24 14.46 2.18
CA THR A 465 -28.42 13.57 1.36
C THR A 465 -29.14 13.22 0.05
N ILE A 466 -30.46 13.03 0.09
CA ILE A 466 -31.27 12.76 -1.09
C ILE A 466 -31.26 13.98 -2.02
N LEU A 467 -31.51 15.17 -1.47
CA LEU A 467 -31.49 16.40 -2.26
C LEU A 467 -30.11 16.66 -2.88
N LEU A 468 -29.03 16.47 -2.11
CA LEU A 468 -27.66 16.65 -2.60
C LEU A 468 -27.33 15.67 -3.75
N LYS A 469 -27.75 14.40 -3.64
CA LYS A 469 -27.60 13.39 -4.71
C LYS A 469 -28.39 13.78 -5.97
N GLN A 470 -29.62 14.25 -5.82
CA GLN A 470 -30.44 14.71 -6.94
C GLN A 470 -29.80 15.91 -7.65
N ILE A 471 -29.28 16.88 -6.89
CA ILE A 471 -28.55 18.03 -7.43
C ILE A 471 -27.31 17.55 -8.20
N ALA A 472 -26.53 16.62 -7.62
CA ALA A 472 -25.34 16.10 -8.26
C ALA A 472 -25.64 15.35 -9.58
N LYS A 473 -26.69 14.52 -9.59
CA LYS A 473 -27.18 13.86 -10.80
C LYS A 473 -27.59 14.87 -11.87
N ALA A 474 -28.31 15.91 -11.48
CA ALA A 474 -28.76 16.95 -12.39
C ALA A 474 -27.62 17.77 -12.98
N ILE A 475 -26.65 18.17 -12.15
CA ILE A 475 -25.44 18.86 -12.63
C ILE A 475 -24.71 18.01 -13.65
N ARG A 476 -24.50 16.72 -13.37
CA ARG A 476 -23.80 15.83 -14.29
C ARG A 476 -24.55 15.60 -15.61
N ALA A 477 -25.88 15.57 -15.57
CA ALA A 477 -26.70 15.43 -16.76
C ALA A 477 -26.72 16.70 -17.62
N ASN A 478 -26.82 17.87 -16.98
CA ASN A 478 -27.07 19.15 -17.66
C ASN A 478 -25.79 19.97 -17.93
N HIS A 479 -24.73 19.73 -17.17
CA HIS A 479 -23.46 20.46 -17.23
C HIS A 479 -22.26 19.50 -17.25
N PRO A 480 -22.14 18.61 -18.24
CA PRO A 480 -21.05 17.63 -18.33
C PRO A 480 -19.66 18.27 -18.50
N GLN A 481 -19.60 19.52 -18.96
CA GLN A 481 -18.36 20.30 -19.09
C GLN A 481 -17.83 20.85 -17.76
N SER A 482 -18.67 20.93 -16.73
CA SER A 482 -18.29 21.43 -15.41
C SER A 482 -17.65 20.32 -14.60
N GLU A 483 -16.59 20.65 -13.87
CA GLU A 483 -15.89 19.72 -12.98
C GLU A 483 -16.72 19.55 -11.69
N LEU A 484 -17.48 18.47 -11.60
CA LEU A 484 -18.26 18.12 -10.41
C LEU A 484 -17.40 17.35 -9.41
N ILE A 485 -17.19 17.94 -8.23
CA ILE A 485 -16.46 17.34 -7.11
C ILE A 485 -17.40 17.21 -5.92
N VAL A 486 -17.42 16.04 -5.29
CA VAL A 486 -18.18 15.79 -4.06
C VAL A 486 -17.21 15.58 -2.92
N LEU A 487 -17.42 16.26 -1.81
CA LEU A 487 -16.63 16.16 -0.59
C LEU A 487 -17.53 15.77 0.59
N LEU A 488 -17.32 14.56 1.12
CA LEU A 488 -18.08 14.01 2.25
C LEU A 488 -17.18 13.96 3.50
N LEU A 489 -17.60 14.63 4.57
CA LEU A 489 -16.85 14.79 5.82
C LEU A 489 -17.67 14.29 7.00
N ASP A 490 -17.07 13.42 7.81
CA ASP A 490 -17.70 12.82 9.00
C ASP A 490 -19.01 12.08 8.66
N GLU A 491 -19.06 11.47 7.48
CA GLU A 491 -20.20 10.69 6.99
C GLU A 491 -19.90 9.18 7.10
N ARG A 492 -20.95 8.36 7.08
CA ARG A 492 -20.79 6.90 7.23
C ARG A 492 -20.21 6.24 5.97
N PRO A 493 -19.34 5.22 6.10
CA PRO A 493 -18.76 4.52 4.95
C PRO A 493 -19.81 4.03 3.94
N GLU A 494 -20.92 3.45 4.41
CA GLU A 494 -22.00 2.98 3.55
C GLU A 494 -22.71 4.11 2.79
N GLU A 495 -22.79 5.31 3.37
CA GLU A 495 -23.37 6.48 2.71
C GLU A 495 -22.44 7.06 1.65
N VAL A 496 -21.12 6.96 1.86
CA VAL A 496 -20.10 7.32 0.87
C VAL A 496 -20.18 6.39 -0.34
N THR A 497 -20.18 5.06 -0.12
CA THR A 497 -20.31 4.08 -1.20
C THR A 497 -21.59 4.29 -2.01
N ASP A 498 -22.74 4.48 -1.33
CA ASP A 498 -24.02 4.74 -2.01
C ASP A 498 -23.97 6.04 -2.84
N PHE A 499 -23.24 7.07 -2.40
CA PHE A 499 -23.05 8.30 -3.18
C PHE A 499 -22.20 8.06 -4.42
N GLU A 500 -21.08 7.34 -4.29
CA GLU A 500 -20.17 6.99 -5.38
C GLU A 500 -20.88 6.19 -6.48
N GLU A 501 -21.60 5.13 -6.11
CA GLU A 501 -22.33 4.29 -7.06
C GLU A 501 -23.48 5.04 -7.75
N THR A 502 -24.19 5.88 -7.01
CA THR A 502 -25.36 6.60 -7.51
C THR A 502 -25.01 7.76 -8.44
N VAL A 503 -23.92 8.48 -8.14
CA VAL A 503 -23.56 9.75 -8.79
C VAL A 503 -22.31 9.63 -9.66
N GLY A 504 -21.55 8.53 -9.64
CA GLY A 504 -20.44 8.24 -10.55
C GLY A 504 -19.57 9.45 -10.95
N CYS A 505 -19.16 10.24 -9.96
CA CYS A 505 -18.33 11.43 -10.11
C CYS A 505 -17.14 11.33 -9.15
N THR A 506 -16.25 12.32 -9.16
CA THR A 506 -15.13 12.35 -8.22
C THR A 506 -15.65 12.63 -6.82
N VAL A 507 -15.62 11.61 -5.95
CA VAL A 507 -15.96 11.72 -4.53
C VAL A 507 -14.67 11.66 -3.71
N TYR A 508 -14.49 12.65 -2.84
CA TYR A 508 -13.48 12.65 -1.80
C TYR A 508 -14.18 12.50 -0.45
N ALA A 509 -13.70 11.59 0.38
CA ALA A 509 -14.33 11.30 1.66
C ALA A 509 -13.34 11.22 2.81
N SER A 510 -13.78 11.69 3.97
CA SER A 510 -13.18 11.40 5.27
C SER A 510 -14.30 10.96 6.21
N THR A 511 -14.41 9.65 6.45
CA THR A 511 -15.49 9.05 7.25
C THR A 511 -15.40 9.43 8.72
N PHE A 512 -16.45 9.15 9.51
CA PHE A 512 -16.50 9.47 10.95
C PHE A 512 -15.43 8.77 11.81
N ASP A 513 -14.81 7.70 11.29
CA ASP A 513 -13.70 7.00 11.97
C ASP A 513 -12.39 7.80 11.93
N GLU A 514 -12.31 8.82 11.07
CA GLU A 514 -11.14 9.66 10.89
C GLU A 514 -11.10 10.82 11.89
N SER A 515 -9.90 11.31 12.20
CA SER A 515 -9.77 12.45 13.12
C SER A 515 -10.37 13.74 12.53
N PRO A 516 -10.90 14.66 13.36
CA PRO A 516 -11.36 15.97 12.88
C PRO A 516 -10.31 16.78 12.11
N ARG A 517 -9.02 16.60 12.45
CA ARG A 517 -7.90 17.20 11.73
C ARG A 517 -7.78 16.68 10.29
N ARG A 518 -8.09 15.40 10.09
CA ARG A 518 -8.10 14.77 8.78
C ARG A 518 -9.20 15.35 7.88
N HIS A 519 -10.39 15.59 8.42
CA HIS A 519 -11.47 16.24 7.67
C HIS A 519 -11.04 17.61 7.13
N ALA A 520 -10.39 18.42 7.97
CA ALA A 520 -9.86 19.72 7.56
C ALA A 520 -8.78 19.58 6.47
N GLN A 521 -7.85 18.64 6.62
CA GLN A 521 -6.78 18.40 5.64
C GLN A 521 -7.32 18.01 4.27
N VAL A 522 -8.26 17.05 4.21
CA VAL A 522 -8.88 16.62 2.94
C VAL A 522 -9.61 17.80 2.30
N ALA A 523 -10.39 18.53 3.09
CA ALA A 523 -11.14 19.68 2.58
C ALA A 523 -10.22 20.77 2.02
N ASP A 524 -9.16 21.15 2.75
CA ASP A 524 -8.19 22.14 2.29
C ASP A 524 -7.58 21.75 0.94
N LEU A 525 -7.18 20.47 0.80
CA LEU A 525 -6.56 19.99 -0.44
C LEU A 525 -7.55 19.92 -1.62
N VAL A 526 -8.82 19.54 -1.36
CA VAL A 526 -9.90 19.59 -2.36
C VAL A 526 -10.18 21.03 -2.80
N LEU A 527 -10.17 21.98 -1.86
CA LEU A 527 -10.34 23.39 -2.18
C LEU A 527 -9.17 23.91 -3.02
N ASP A 528 -7.93 23.59 -2.63
CA ASP A 528 -6.75 23.97 -3.39
C ASP A 528 -6.82 23.39 -4.81
N ARG A 529 -7.19 22.11 -4.97
CA ARG A 529 -7.41 21.51 -6.30
C ARG A 529 -8.47 22.26 -7.10
N SER A 530 -9.59 22.61 -6.46
CA SER A 530 -10.68 23.36 -7.10
C SER A 530 -10.20 24.72 -7.59
N LYS A 531 -9.38 25.44 -6.81
CA LYS A 531 -8.77 26.71 -7.21
C LYS A 531 -7.85 26.54 -8.42
N ARG A 532 -6.98 25.52 -8.43
CA ARG A 532 -6.07 25.23 -9.55
C ARG A 532 -6.83 24.95 -10.86
N LEU A 533 -8.00 24.34 -10.78
CA LEU A 533 -8.88 24.13 -11.94
C LEU A 533 -9.49 25.44 -12.44
N VAL A 534 -9.95 26.32 -11.54
CA VAL A 534 -10.50 27.63 -11.91
C VAL A 534 -9.44 28.54 -12.55
N GLU A 535 -8.20 28.52 -12.06
CA GLU A 535 -7.08 29.25 -12.66
C GLU A 535 -6.79 28.81 -14.12
N GLN A 536 -7.27 27.63 -14.52
CA GLN A 536 -7.20 27.12 -15.90
C GLN A 536 -8.45 27.45 -16.72
N GLY A 537 -9.37 28.27 -16.19
CA GLY A 537 -10.61 28.67 -16.84
C GLY A 537 -11.74 27.65 -16.72
N LYS A 538 -11.63 26.65 -15.83
CA LYS A 538 -12.68 25.64 -15.66
C LYS A 538 -13.77 26.11 -14.70
N ASP A 539 -15.00 25.68 -14.97
CA ASP A 539 -16.13 25.82 -14.06
C ASP A 539 -16.17 24.60 -13.11
N VAL A 540 -15.93 24.84 -11.82
CA VAL A 540 -15.88 23.80 -10.78
C VAL A 540 -17.11 23.92 -9.90
N ILE A 541 -17.77 22.78 -9.64
CA ILE A 541 -18.90 22.70 -8.70
C ILE A 541 -18.54 21.72 -7.59
N LEU A 542 -18.33 22.24 -6.39
CA LEU A 542 -18.01 21.49 -5.18
C LEU A 542 -19.25 21.32 -4.31
N LEU A 543 -19.70 20.06 -4.17
CA LEU A 543 -20.76 19.67 -3.25
C LEU A 543 -20.14 19.21 -1.93
N LEU A 544 -20.43 19.89 -0.83
CA LEU A 544 -19.84 19.62 0.48
C LEU A 544 -20.89 19.14 1.49
N ASP A 545 -20.69 17.96 2.07
CA ASP A 545 -21.49 17.44 3.18
C ASP A 545 -20.58 17.11 4.38
N SER A 546 -20.39 17.97 5.38
CA SER A 546 -21.05 19.27 5.59
C SER A 546 -20.09 20.37 6.03
N LEU A 547 -20.53 21.62 5.84
CA LEU A 547 -19.80 22.81 6.30
C LEU A 547 -19.68 22.86 7.83
N THR A 548 -20.70 22.37 8.54
CA THR A 548 -20.68 22.26 10.01
C THR A 548 -19.57 21.32 10.47
N ARG A 549 -19.38 20.18 9.78
CA ARG A 549 -18.31 19.22 10.09
C ARG A 549 -16.93 19.75 9.74
N LEU A 550 -16.80 20.47 8.63
CA LEU A 550 -15.56 21.19 8.29
C LEU A 550 -15.16 22.19 9.39
N ALA A 551 -16.11 23.00 9.88
CA ALA A 551 -15.86 23.98 10.92
C ALA A 551 -15.42 23.34 12.24
N ARG A 552 -16.02 22.21 12.63
CA ARG A 552 -15.57 21.40 13.77
C ARG A 552 -14.15 20.86 13.54
N GLY A 553 -13.85 20.38 12.33
CA GLY A 553 -12.51 19.92 11.94
C GLY A 553 -11.44 21.00 12.08
N HIS A 554 -11.71 22.20 11.57
CA HIS A 554 -10.83 23.36 11.76
C HIS A 554 -10.67 23.75 13.22
N ASN A 555 -11.74 23.69 14.02
CA ASN A 555 -11.68 24.00 15.45
C ASN A 555 -10.78 23.00 16.21
N ALA A 556 -10.88 21.71 15.91
CA ALA A 556 -10.04 20.67 16.52
C ALA A 556 -8.59 20.66 16.00
N ALA A 557 -8.36 21.15 14.78
CA ALA A 557 -7.02 21.36 14.22
C ALA A 557 -6.31 22.57 14.84
N GLN A 558 -7.05 23.51 15.41
CA GLN A 558 -6.50 24.67 16.08
C GLN A 558 -5.81 24.26 17.40
N GLY A 559 -4.51 24.47 17.49
CA GLY A 559 -3.72 24.19 18.70
C GLY A 559 -3.75 25.37 19.67
N GLY A 560 -4.73 25.38 20.59
CA GLY A 560 -4.89 26.44 21.58
C GLY A 560 -5.31 27.81 21.01
N GLY A 561 -5.53 28.77 21.88
CA GLY A 561 -5.96 30.13 21.54
C GLY A 561 -7.30 30.53 22.17
N PRO A 562 -7.79 31.75 21.89
CA PRO A 562 -9.04 32.25 22.45
C PRO A 562 -10.22 31.37 22.03
N ILE A 563 -11.01 30.95 23.02
CA ILE A 563 -12.26 30.23 22.81
C ILE A 563 -13.38 31.28 22.75
N GLY A 564 -14.09 31.33 21.63
CA GLY A 564 -15.24 32.20 21.44
C GLY A 564 -16.53 31.61 22.00
N SER A 565 -17.66 32.26 21.68
CA SER A 565 -18.99 31.75 22.02
C SER A 565 -19.22 30.34 21.47
N GLY A 566 -19.94 29.50 22.22
CA GLY A 566 -20.25 28.13 21.81
C GLY A 566 -19.05 27.18 21.76
N GLY A 567 -17.88 27.55 22.29
CA GLY A 567 -16.69 26.69 22.28
C GLY A 567 -15.90 26.72 20.97
N VAL A 568 -16.15 27.71 20.11
CA VAL A 568 -15.56 27.80 18.77
C VAL A 568 -14.47 28.86 18.72
N SER A 569 -13.31 28.52 18.18
CA SER A 569 -12.21 29.47 17.96
C SER A 569 -12.55 30.43 16.81
N PRO A 570 -12.40 31.75 16.99
CA PRO A 570 -12.57 32.73 15.92
C PRO A 570 -11.65 32.48 14.72
N VAL A 571 -10.42 31.99 14.97
CA VAL A 571 -9.44 31.68 13.92
C VAL A 571 -9.91 30.49 13.07
N ALA A 572 -10.46 29.46 13.71
CA ALA A 572 -11.02 28.30 13.03
C ALA A 572 -12.26 28.66 12.19
N LEU A 573 -13.14 29.52 12.73
CA LEU A 573 -14.28 30.06 11.97
C LEU A 573 -13.80 30.87 10.77
N GLN A 574 -12.80 31.74 10.94
CA GLN A 574 -12.24 32.50 9.84
C GLN A 574 -11.68 31.60 8.73
N LYS A 575 -11.01 30.49 9.07
CA LYS A 575 -10.50 29.54 8.08
C LYS A 575 -11.64 28.87 7.30
N SER A 576 -12.66 28.40 7.99
CA SER A 576 -13.85 27.80 7.38
C SER A 576 -14.64 28.81 6.53
N ARG A 577 -14.69 30.07 6.97
CA ARG A 577 -15.32 31.16 6.21
C ARG A 577 -14.53 31.48 4.95
N LYS A 578 -13.19 31.45 5.01
CA LYS A 578 -12.34 31.58 3.80
C LYS A 578 -12.55 30.42 2.83
N PHE A 579 -12.74 29.19 3.34
CA PHE A 579 -13.09 28.05 2.50
C PHE A 579 -14.40 28.31 1.74
N PHE A 580 -15.49 28.61 2.46
CA PHE A 580 -16.79 28.82 1.83
C PHE A 580 -16.84 30.09 0.97
N GLY A 581 -16.14 31.14 1.40
CA GLY A 581 -15.97 32.40 0.67
C GLY A 581 -15.03 32.32 -0.54
N ALA A 582 -14.40 31.17 -0.79
CA ALA A 582 -13.63 30.96 -2.02
C ALA A 582 -14.55 30.93 -3.24
N ALA A 583 -15.79 30.41 -3.10
CA ALA A 583 -16.73 30.33 -4.20
C ALA A 583 -17.10 31.71 -4.77
N ARG A 584 -16.88 31.86 -6.08
CA ARG A 584 -17.03 33.09 -6.85
C ARG A 584 -17.05 32.76 -8.36
N ASN A 585 -17.73 33.59 -9.12
CA ASN A 585 -17.55 33.69 -10.56
C ASN A 585 -16.31 34.56 -10.82
N VAL A 586 -15.55 34.32 -11.89
CA VAL A 586 -14.35 35.12 -12.21
C VAL A 586 -14.41 35.70 -13.61
N GLU A 587 -13.91 36.93 -13.77
CA GLU A 587 -13.94 37.64 -15.05
C GLU A 587 -13.02 37.00 -16.10
N GLU A 588 -11.86 36.52 -15.67
CA GLU A 588 -10.81 35.96 -16.55
C GLU A 588 -11.18 34.58 -17.12
N GLY A 589 -12.28 33.98 -16.67
CA GLY A 589 -12.80 32.68 -17.12
C GLY A 589 -12.76 31.61 -16.02
N GLY A 590 -13.77 30.74 -16.03
CA GLY A 590 -14.01 29.73 -15.00
C GLY A 590 -14.90 30.22 -13.86
N SER A 591 -15.15 29.36 -12.88
CA SER A 591 -15.91 29.70 -11.67
C SER A 591 -15.74 28.63 -10.61
N LEU A 592 -15.81 29.02 -9.33
CA LEU A 592 -15.91 28.07 -8.21
C LEU A 592 -17.28 28.19 -7.57
N THR A 593 -18.12 27.17 -7.75
CA THR A 593 -19.41 27.03 -7.07
C THR A 593 -19.21 26.11 -5.87
N ILE A 594 -19.64 26.53 -4.68
CA ILE A 594 -19.66 25.68 -3.49
C ILE A 594 -21.10 25.61 -2.99
N LEU A 595 -21.66 24.40 -3.00
CA LEU A 595 -22.94 24.11 -2.38
C LEU A 595 -22.68 23.19 -1.19
N ALA A 596 -22.89 23.71 0.02
CA ALA A 596 -22.58 23.00 1.25
C ALA A 596 -23.83 22.77 2.10
N THR A 597 -23.93 21.61 2.74
CA THR A 597 -24.94 21.38 3.76
C THR A 597 -24.51 22.04 5.08
N ALA A 598 -25.48 22.56 5.83
CA ALA A 598 -25.28 23.11 7.17
C ALA A 598 -26.34 22.50 8.09
N LEU A 599 -25.89 21.91 9.20
CA LEU A 599 -26.77 21.30 10.19
C LEU A 599 -27.32 22.37 11.13
N ILE A 600 -28.63 22.33 11.37
CA ILE A 600 -29.34 23.12 12.38
C ILE A 600 -30.11 22.19 13.32
N GLU A 601 -30.61 22.72 14.45
CA GLU A 601 -31.46 21.97 15.39
C GLU A 601 -30.77 20.70 15.93
N THR A 602 -29.44 20.74 16.06
CA THR A 602 -28.62 19.62 16.58
C THR A 602 -28.49 19.63 18.10
N GLU A 603 -29.19 20.54 18.78
CA GLU A 603 -29.07 20.81 20.23
C GLU A 603 -27.64 21.22 20.68
N SER A 604 -26.78 21.59 19.72
CA SER A 604 -25.40 21.99 19.95
C SER A 604 -25.24 23.50 19.73
N ARG A 605 -24.96 24.23 20.81
CA ARG A 605 -24.63 25.68 20.73
C ARG A 605 -23.46 25.97 19.79
N MET A 606 -22.52 25.03 19.65
CA MET A 606 -21.41 25.16 18.70
C MET A 606 -21.93 25.23 17.27
N ASP A 607 -22.88 24.36 16.91
CA ASP A 607 -23.41 24.31 15.55
C ASP A 607 -24.27 25.55 15.25
N ASP A 608 -25.01 26.07 16.23
CA ASP A 608 -25.77 27.32 16.10
C ASP A 608 -24.84 28.50 15.78
N VAL A 609 -23.73 28.64 16.51
CA VAL A 609 -22.73 29.69 16.26
C VAL A 609 -22.08 29.54 14.89
N ILE A 610 -21.77 28.31 14.49
CA ILE A 610 -21.21 28.00 13.17
C ILE A 610 -22.20 28.39 12.05
N PHE A 611 -23.48 28.04 12.21
CA PHE A 611 -24.51 28.34 11.23
C PHE A 611 -24.69 29.85 11.03
N GLU A 612 -24.80 30.62 12.12
CA GLU A 612 -24.98 32.07 12.04
C GLU A 612 -23.81 32.78 11.34
N GLU A 613 -22.57 32.30 11.55
CA GLU A 613 -21.38 32.84 10.87
C GLU A 613 -21.43 32.61 9.34
N PHE A 614 -21.89 31.44 8.88
CA PHE A 614 -21.92 31.11 7.46
C PHE A 614 -23.13 31.62 6.71
N LYS A 615 -24.27 31.79 7.41
CA LYS A 615 -25.48 32.40 6.85
C LYS A 615 -25.20 33.79 6.26
N GLY A 616 -24.37 34.59 6.94
CA GLY A 616 -23.94 35.91 6.43
C GLY A 616 -23.03 35.84 5.19
N THR A 617 -22.35 34.71 4.98
CA THR A 617 -21.35 34.52 3.91
C THR A 617 -21.98 33.98 2.62
N GLY A 618 -23.02 33.16 2.75
CA GLY A 618 -23.78 32.58 1.64
C GLY A 618 -24.59 33.61 0.86
N ASN A 619 -24.86 33.31 -0.41
CA ASN A 619 -25.75 34.10 -1.27
C ASN A 619 -26.88 33.27 -1.88
N MET A 620 -27.00 31.99 -1.52
CA MET A 620 -28.15 31.13 -1.80
C MET A 620 -28.41 30.24 -0.59
N GLU A 621 -29.68 30.08 -0.21
CA GLU A 621 -30.11 29.26 0.93
C GLU A 621 -31.30 28.39 0.51
N ILE A 622 -31.20 27.08 0.74
CA ILE A 622 -32.31 26.13 0.68
C ILE A 622 -32.51 25.63 2.10
N ARG A 623 -33.67 25.91 2.69
CA ARG A 623 -33.97 25.49 4.06
C ARG A 623 -34.88 24.27 4.05
N LEU A 624 -34.44 23.20 4.69
CA LEU A 624 -35.24 22.01 4.93
C LEU A 624 -35.92 22.11 6.29
N ASP A 625 -37.20 21.74 6.33
CA ASP A 625 -38.07 21.87 7.49
C ASP A 625 -38.31 20.53 8.17
N ARG A 626 -38.17 20.51 9.49
CA ARG A 626 -38.32 19.31 10.31
C ARG A 626 -39.76 18.80 10.33
N GLU A 627 -40.74 19.70 10.43
CA GLU A 627 -42.15 19.34 10.52
C GLU A 627 -42.65 18.72 9.21
N LEU A 628 -42.20 19.24 8.06
CA LEU A 628 -42.46 18.63 6.76
C LEU A 628 -41.86 17.21 6.67
N ALA A 629 -40.61 17.03 7.11
CA ALA A 629 -39.96 15.72 7.10
C ALA A 629 -40.65 14.69 8.01
N GLU A 630 -41.06 15.10 9.22
CA GLU A 630 -41.81 14.26 10.17
C GLU A 630 -43.18 13.86 9.63
N ARG A 631 -43.84 14.75 8.88
CA ARG A 631 -45.10 14.47 8.15
C ARG A 631 -44.89 13.70 6.84
N ARG A 632 -43.65 13.33 6.50
CA ARG A 632 -43.25 12.64 5.26
C ARG A 632 -43.59 13.41 3.97
N VAL A 633 -43.58 14.74 4.03
CA VAL A 633 -43.74 15.61 2.87
C VAL A 633 -42.35 15.89 2.28
N TYR A 634 -42.07 15.31 1.11
CA TYR A 634 -40.79 15.48 0.41
C TYR A 634 -40.97 16.11 -0.98
N PRO A 635 -40.06 16.99 -1.43
CA PRO A 635 -38.91 17.51 -0.68
C PRO A 635 -39.35 18.41 0.50
N ALA A 636 -38.68 18.30 1.63
CA ALA A 636 -39.03 19.03 2.86
C ALA A 636 -38.56 20.51 2.80
N ILE A 637 -38.68 21.18 1.64
CA ILE A 637 -38.13 22.52 1.42
C ILE A 637 -39.12 23.58 1.92
N HIS A 638 -38.65 24.46 2.81
CA HIS A 638 -39.39 25.62 3.27
C HIS A 638 -39.32 26.74 2.21
N ILE A 639 -40.31 26.78 1.32
CA ILE A 639 -40.32 27.68 0.15
C ILE A 639 -40.10 29.17 0.52
N PRO A 640 -40.83 29.78 1.49
CA PRO A 640 -40.63 31.19 1.83
C PRO A 640 -39.25 31.56 2.39
N GLN A 641 -38.54 30.59 3.01
CA GLN A 641 -37.24 30.80 3.63
C GLN A 641 -36.09 30.41 2.71
N SER A 642 -36.40 29.92 1.50
CA SER A 642 -35.42 29.51 0.50
C SER A 642 -35.34 30.55 -0.61
N GLY A 643 -34.14 30.81 -1.10
CA GLY A 643 -33.91 31.79 -2.15
C GLY A 643 -32.45 32.03 -2.49
N THR A 644 -32.26 32.74 -3.59
CA THR A 644 -30.96 33.18 -4.08
C THR A 644 -30.93 34.70 -4.12
N ARG A 645 -29.84 35.33 -3.65
CA ARG A 645 -29.64 36.77 -3.77
C ARG A 645 -29.32 37.14 -5.22
N ASN A 646 -29.94 38.21 -5.73
CA ASN A 646 -29.83 38.64 -7.13
C ASN A 646 -30.21 37.52 -8.12
N ASP A 647 -31.29 36.79 -7.82
CA ASP A 647 -31.80 35.70 -8.66
C ASP A 647 -32.32 36.20 -10.02
N ASP A 648 -32.66 37.48 -10.13
CA ASP A 648 -33.00 38.17 -11.38
C ASP A 648 -31.92 38.05 -12.47
N ARG A 649 -30.65 37.83 -12.08
CA ARG A 649 -29.53 37.62 -13.02
C ARG A 649 -29.48 36.23 -13.62
N LEU A 650 -30.11 35.24 -12.97
CA LEU A 650 -30.04 33.83 -13.35
C LEU A 650 -31.24 33.38 -14.18
N TYR A 651 -32.31 34.18 -14.19
CA TYR A 651 -33.51 33.90 -14.96
C TYR A 651 -33.56 34.74 -16.23
N HIS A 652 -34.25 34.23 -17.25
CA HIS A 652 -34.69 35.10 -18.33
C HIS A 652 -35.74 36.10 -17.79
N PRO A 653 -35.79 37.37 -18.25
CA PRO A 653 -36.76 38.35 -17.73
C PRO A 653 -38.23 37.89 -17.75
N ASP A 654 -38.64 37.20 -18.82
CA ASP A 654 -39.99 36.65 -18.95
C ASP A 654 -40.24 35.48 -17.99
N GLU A 655 -39.23 34.65 -17.75
CA GLU A 655 -39.27 33.54 -16.79
C GLU A 655 -39.40 34.10 -15.37
N PHE A 656 -38.60 35.12 -15.04
CA PHE A 656 -38.55 35.73 -13.72
C PHE A 656 -39.90 36.31 -13.30
N ALA A 657 -40.58 37.02 -14.22
CA ALA A 657 -41.90 37.57 -13.96
C ALA A 657 -42.92 36.49 -13.55
N LYS A 658 -42.85 35.31 -14.21
CA LYS A 658 -43.71 34.16 -13.91
C LYS A 658 -43.31 33.42 -12.64
N VAL A 659 -42.01 33.29 -12.38
CA VAL A 659 -41.51 32.75 -11.11
C VAL A 659 -42.00 33.60 -9.94
N LEU A 660 -41.95 34.93 -10.04
CA LEU A 660 -42.48 35.83 -9.01
C LEU A 660 -43.99 35.70 -8.80
N GLU A 661 -44.76 35.51 -9.88
CA GLU A 661 -46.21 35.25 -9.79
C GLU A 661 -46.49 33.98 -8.98
N ILE A 662 -45.82 32.88 -9.32
CA ILE A 662 -45.89 31.61 -8.58
C ILE A 662 -45.50 31.79 -7.12
N ARG A 663 -44.38 32.47 -6.83
CA ARG A 663 -43.92 32.69 -5.44
C ARG A 663 -44.95 33.48 -4.62
N ARG A 664 -45.59 34.49 -5.20
CA ARG A 664 -46.65 35.26 -4.53
C ARG A 664 -47.88 34.43 -4.21
N GLN A 665 -48.30 33.55 -5.13
CA GLN A 665 -49.42 32.64 -4.91
C GLN A 665 -49.10 31.64 -3.78
N LEU A 666 -47.93 31.01 -3.83
CA LEU A 666 -47.50 30.04 -2.82
C LEU A 666 -47.32 30.67 -1.42
N ALA A 667 -46.92 31.94 -1.35
CA ALA A 667 -46.77 32.66 -0.09
C ALA A 667 -48.11 32.94 0.63
N GLN A 668 -49.25 32.81 -0.06
CA GLN A 668 -50.58 32.94 0.55
C GLN A 668 -51.06 31.64 1.22
N LEU A 669 -50.39 30.52 0.94
CA LEU A 669 -50.73 29.21 1.49
C LEU A 669 -49.90 28.91 2.76
N PRO A 670 -50.43 28.10 3.70
CA PRO A 670 -49.61 27.48 4.72
C PRO A 670 -48.44 26.72 4.09
N TYR A 671 -47.23 26.80 4.67
CA TYR A 671 -46.01 26.30 4.02
C TYR A 671 -46.08 24.81 3.63
N GLY A 672 -46.74 23.96 4.43
CA GLY A 672 -46.94 22.55 4.09
C GLY A 672 -47.86 22.33 2.89
N GLU A 673 -48.92 23.13 2.76
CA GLU A 673 -49.81 23.11 1.60
C GLU A 673 -49.10 23.68 0.37
N ALA A 674 -48.31 24.75 0.52
CA ALA A 674 -47.56 25.36 -0.57
C ALA A 674 -46.65 24.35 -1.30
N VAL A 675 -45.91 23.53 -0.54
CA VAL A 675 -45.05 22.48 -1.11
C VAL A 675 -45.89 21.44 -1.85
N GLN A 676 -46.99 20.98 -1.27
CA GLN A 676 -47.86 19.98 -1.90
C GLN A 676 -48.50 20.50 -3.20
N THR A 677 -48.99 21.74 -3.19
CA THR A 677 -49.56 22.41 -4.36
C THR A 677 -48.55 22.53 -5.47
N LEU A 678 -47.33 23.02 -5.17
CA LEU A 678 -46.27 23.12 -6.17
C LEU A 678 -45.86 21.74 -6.71
N MET A 679 -45.69 20.75 -5.83
CA MET A 679 -45.34 19.39 -6.24
C MET A 679 -46.42 18.72 -7.10
N SER A 680 -47.70 18.97 -6.83
CA SER A 680 -48.81 18.49 -7.66
C SER A 680 -48.74 19.08 -9.07
N ASN A 681 -48.50 20.40 -9.17
CA ASN A 681 -48.38 21.10 -10.44
C ASN A 681 -47.10 20.71 -11.22
N LEU A 682 -45.98 20.47 -10.52
CA LEU A 682 -44.76 19.94 -11.12
C LEU A 682 -44.96 18.53 -11.68
N LYS A 683 -45.69 17.65 -10.99
CA LYS A 683 -46.04 16.31 -11.50
C LYS A 683 -46.96 16.34 -12.71
N ALA A 684 -47.82 17.36 -12.81
CA ALA A 684 -48.76 17.53 -13.92
C ALA A 684 -48.13 18.16 -15.18
N THR A 685 -46.85 18.54 -15.12
CA THR A 685 -46.11 19.22 -16.19
C THR A 685 -44.81 18.47 -16.50
N GLN A 686 -44.42 18.46 -17.77
CA GLN A 686 -43.19 17.79 -18.21
C GLN A 686 -41.96 18.56 -17.76
N ASN A 687 -42.03 19.89 -17.78
CA ASN A 687 -40.93 20.77 -17.41
C ASN A 687 -41.40 22.10 -16.79
N ASN A 688 -40.45 22.89 -16.28
CA ASN A 688 -40.68 24.15 -15.59
C ASN A 688 -41.20 25.23 -16.54
N ALA A 689 -40.77 25.24 -17.80
CA ALA A 689 -41.30 26.16 -18.80
C ALA A 689 -42.81 25.95 -19.01
N GLU A 690 -43.27 24.70 -19.12
CA GLU A 690 -44.68 24.36 -19.23
C GLU A 690 -45.48 24.80 -17.99
N LEU A 691 -44.92 24.59 -16.78
CA LEU A 691 -45.53 25.08 -15.55
C LEU A 691 -45.68 26.60 -15.54
N LEU A 692 -44.63 27.34 -15.89
CA LEU A 692 -44.64 28.80 -15.89
C LEU A 692 -45.62 29.38 -16.91
N LEU A 693 -45.83 28.71 -18.05
CA LEU A 693 -46.81 29.10 -19.05
C LEU A 693 -48.25 28.79 -18.62
N ARG A 694 -48.49 27.66 -17.95
CA ARG A 694 -49.82 27.25 -17.49
C ARG A 694 -50.25 27.94 -16.19
N GLY A 695 -49.30 28.34 -15.37
CA GLY A 695 -49.53 28.79 -13.99
C GLY A 695 -49.84 27.63 -13.03
N ILE A 696 -49.93 27.96 -11.74
CA ILE A 696 -50.38 27.03 -10.70
C ILE A 696 -51.90 26.99 -10.69
N ARG A 697 -52.47 25.78 -10.63
CA ARG A 697 -53.91 25.54 -10.49
C ARG A 697 -54.33 25.34 -9.05
#